data_AF-A0A9J8ADR3-F1
#
_entry.id   AF-A0A9J8ADR3-F1
#
_cell.length_a   1.000
_cell.length_b   1.000
_cell.length_c   1.000
_cell.angle_alpha   90.00
_cell.angle_beta   90.00
_cell.angle_gamma   90.00
#
_symmetry.space_group_name_H-M   'P 1'
#
loop_
_entity.id
_entity.type
_entity.pdbx_description
1 polymer ?
#
loop_
_entity_poly.entity_id
_entity_poly.type
_entity_poly.pdbx_seq_one_letter_code
_entity_poly.pdbx_strand_id
1 'polypeptide(L)'
;MSRARQPPLVTGISPNEGAPWTKVTIRGENLGTGHNDLIGLSICGHNCLLTAEWITASKIVCRVGPAKDDKGEIIVTTKSGGLGTSTVSFKLLKPERIGILDQSAVWVDELSYYDMRTDRNKGISPLSLRPANPLGIEIDKGKVPLKDLENMFPRMSGDFTSENFSATWYLMENHSSTSFEQLRVAVANLKKQASKKNEGSLAYVKGGLSTFFEAQDALAAIHQKLESDGTEKVGGSMTQRLENVLNRASETADTLFQEVLGRKDKADSTRNALNVLQRFKFLFNLPLNIERNIQKGDYDVVINDYEKAKSLFGNTEVPVFKKVYSEVETRIEALRKLLLDKLLETPSTLHDQKRYIRYLSDLHAPGDPAWKCIIAQHKWILQLMQNCKEDFIKEQKGTHTQMDRSSSLNRISLPAPVKRGGSFQTPKDDSWHYKSPQQVRFVEKLSDVVISQLPNFWKLWISYVNGSLFSETGEKSGQVEKLKKNARQRQNDFKGMIEEVTRRLVQLVRGALLPSSLTELQLRQYGGWDTKTPLSGAWLTQVIHTVRLSLEALSALEIPNDLLQVIQDLLQDLRVHCLLTTLQHTEEDVKRLAEKEDWVVDNEGITSLPAQFEQCMIQMLQSLKEPMECKPGEINILNLDVVQDKACEQCVSIIKVLCAVFLYEQRLLIILSNCQYLERHTFLNLAEHLEKNSFTTAEKIIRVSIEALRQLDEYLFETYVEKKSDPIVGSLEPGIYAGYFDWKDCLPPTGVRSYLKEALVSIISVHAEVFTVSKELVPRVLSKIIEAVAEEMSRLMQCVSSFSKNGALQARLEICALRDAIEPYLTSESRTSFKQAVEALPQLQSGTDKKLLEELLNKFKSSMKLQLNCFNPASFQPVKR
;
A
#
# COMPACT_ATOMS: atom_id res chain seq x y z
N MET A 1 -62.83 -63.71 -15.19
CA MET A 1 -63.57 -62.46 -14.88
C MET A 1 -64.17 -62.58 -13.48
N SER A 2 -63.60 -61.90 -12.48
CA SER A 2 -64.21 -61.84 -11.14
C SER A 2 -65.30 -60.77 -11.12
N ARG A 3 -66.55 -61.19 -10.87
CA ARG A 3 -67.76 -60.33 -10.80
C ARG A 3 -67.50 -59.06 -9.98
N ALA A 4 -67.87 -57.89 -10.53
CA ALA A 4 -67.93 -56.64 -9.79
C ALA A 4 -68.87 -56.82 -8.59
N ARG A 5 -68.38 -56.55 -7.37
CA ARG A 5 -69.19 -56.64 -6.16
C ARG A 5 -70.00 -55.37 -5.96
N GLN A 6 -71.17 -55.51 -5.34
CA GLN A 6 -72.07 -54.39 -5.09
C GLN A 6 -71.45 -53.38 -4.11
N PRO A 7 -71.78 -52.07 -4.23
CA PRO A 7 -71.28 -51.05 -3.33
C PRO A 7 -71.78 -51.25 -1.89
N PRO A 8 -71.05 -50.74 -0.89
CA PRO A 8 -71.47 -50.79 0.51
C PRO A 8 -72.80 -50.04 0.71
N LEU A 9 -73.75 -50.64 1.43
CA LEU A 9 -75.01 -49.98 1.80
C LEU A 9 -75.16 -49.95 3.31
N VAL A 10 -75.17 -48.76 3.90
CA VAL A 10 -75.40 -48.58 5.34
C VAL A 10 -76.90 -48.51 5.61
N THR A 11 -77.41 -49.45 6.40
CA THR A 11 -78.84 -49.56 6.73
C THR A 11 -79.17 -49.17 8.17
N GLY A 12 -78.17 -49.05 9.06
CA GLY A 12 -78.40 -48.66 10.44
C GLY A 12 -77.17 -48.15 11.18
N ILE A 13 -77.38 -47.29 12.16
CA ILE A 13 -76.36 -46.80 13.10
C ILE A 13 -76.92 -46.79 14.53
N SER A 14 -76.11 -47.17 15.52
CA SER A 14 -76.50 -47.16 16.93
C SER A 14 -75.35 -46.70 17.83
N PRO A 15 -75.55 -45.69 18.70
CA PRO A 15 -76.73 -44.80 18.75
C PRO A 15 -76.86 -43.92 17.50
N ASN A 16 -78.06 -43.40 17.21
CA ASN A 16 -78.35 -42.53 16.07
C ASN A 16 -78.10 -41.03 16.35
N GLU A 17 -77.87 -40.67 17.62
CA GLU A 17 -77.44 -39.35 18.05
C GLU A 17 -76.43 -39.42 19.19
N GLY A 18 -75.60 -38.40 19.35
CA GLY A 18 -74.62 -38.33 20.43
C GLY A 18 -73.71 -37.11 20.37
N ALA A 19 -72.99 -36.84 21.46
CA ALA A 19 -71.96 -35.81 21.51
C ALA A 19 -70.71 -36.25 20.70
N PRO A 20 -69.79 -35.33 20.33
CA PRO A 20 -68.51 -35.69 19.73
C PRO A 20 -67.79 -36.79 20.54
N TRP A 21 -67.15 -37.74 19.84
CA TRP A 21 -66.45 -38.91 20.38
C TRP A 21 -67.31 -40.09 20.85
N THR A 22 -68.61 -40.06 20.63
CA THR A 22 -69.50 -41.20 20.89
C THR A 22 -69.11 -42.41 20.04
N LYS A 23 -69.03 -43.60 20.65
CA LYS A 23 -68.77 -44.87 19.96
C LYS A 23 -70.06 -45.33 19.27
N VAL A 24 -70.01 -45.49 17.95
CA VAL A 24 -71.15 -45.89 17.12
C VAL A 24 -70.89 -47.22 16.41
N THR A 25 -71.95 -48.01 16.26
CA THR A 25 -71.95 -49.26 15.49
C THR A 25 -72.75 -49.06 14.21
N ILE A 26 -72.08 -49.18 13.07
CA ILE A 26 -72.65 -49.09 11.72
C ILE A 26 -73.01 -50.51 11.26
N ARG A 27 -74.24 -50.69 10.79
CA ARG A 27 -74.76 -51.94 10.22
C ARG A 27 -75.17 -51.70 8.78
N GLY A 28 -74.95 -52.70 7.92
CA GLY A 28 -75.19 -52.58 6.50
C GLY A 28 -74.94 -53.87 5.73
N GLU A 29 -74.90 -53.76 4.41
CA GLU A 29 -74.58 -54.83 3.47
C GLU A 29 -73.32 -54.45 2.68
N ASN A 30 -72.49 -55.43 2.34
CA ASN A 30 -71.27 -55.24 1.54
C ASN A 30 -70.28 -54.20 2.11
N LEU A 31 -70.16 -54.08 3.44
CA LEU A 31 -69.24 -53.17 4.14
C LEU A 31 -67.76 -53.62 4.08
N GLY A 32 -67.38 -54.36 3.04
CA GLY A 32 -66.01 -54.83 2.77
C GLY A 32 -65.75 -56.29 3.14
N THR A 33 -64.67 -56.87 2.62
CA THR A 33 -64.29 -58.29 2.83
C THR A 33 -63.30 -58.52 3.96
N GLY A 34 -62.76 -57.44 4.56
CA GLY A 34 -61.79 -57.47 5.64
C GLY A 34 -61.34 -56.07 6.00
N HIS A 35 -60.54 -55.93 7.07
CA HIS A 35 -60.03 -54.63 7.52
C HIS A 35 -59.30 -53.85 6.43
N ASN A 36 -58.47 -54.54 5.63
CA ASN A 36 -57.72 -53.93 4.52
C ASN A 36 -58.59 -53.51 3.31
N ASP A 37 -59.86 -53.92 3.28
CA ASP A 37 -60.80 -53.55 2.23
C ASP A 37 -61.52 -52.22 2.54
N LEU A 38 -61.51 -51.75 3.80
CA LEU A 38 -62.10 -50.48 4.20
C LEU A 38 -61.10 -49.33 3.95
N ILE A 39 -61.36 -48.52 2.92
CA ILE A 39 -60.46 -47.41 2.52
C ILE A 39 -60.96 -46.03 2.95
N GLY A 40 -62.24 -45.92 3.35
CA GLY A 40 -62.80 -44.66 3.83
C GLY A 40 -64.03 -44.88 4.70
N LEU A 41 -64.15 -44.07 5.76
CA LEU A 41 -65.36 -43.96 6.56
C LEU A 41 -65.56 -42.49 6.93
N SER A 42 -66.68 -41.89 6.52
CA SER A 42 -67.05 -40.51 6.85
C SER A 42 -68.42 -40.46 7.53
N ILE A 43 -68.53 -39.72 8.63
CA ILE A 43 -69.80 -39.48 9.33
C ILE A 43 -69.95 -37.97 9.51
N CYS A 44 -71.06 -37.40 9.03
CA CYS A 44 -71.33 -35.95 9.09
C CYS A 44 -70.18 -35.09 8.53
N GLY A 45 -69.56 -35.56 7.44
CA GLY A 45 -68.44 -34.86 6.79
C GLY A 45 -67.08 -35.02 7.48
N HIS A 46 -66.97 -35.78 8.58
CA HIS A 46 -65.70 -36.04 9.27
C HIS A 46 -65.16 -37.44 8.98
N ASN A 47 -63.88 -37.53 8.62
CA ASN A 47 -63.20 -38.80 8.37
C ASN A 47 -62.95 -39.57 9.68
N CYS A 48 -63.67 -40.68 9.85
CA CYS A 48 -63.61 -41.54 11.04
C CYS A 48 -62.79 -42.82 10.81
N LEU A 49 -62.08 -42.95 9.69
CA LEU A 49 -61.32 -44.16 9.31
C LEU A 49 -60.28 -44.57 10.35
N LEU A 50 -59.59 -43.61 10.97
CA LEU A 50 -58.57 -43.88 12.00
C LEU A 50 -59.11 -44.58 13.25
N THR A 51 -60.41 -44.46 13.52
CA THR A 51 -61.07 -45.11 14.65
C THR A 51 -61.96 -46.27 14.23
N ALA A 52 -61.98 -46.60 12.93
CA ALA A 52 -62.87 -47.61 12.37
C ALA A 52 -62.28 -49.02 12.52
N GLU A 53 -63.01 -49.86 13.24
CA GLU A 53 -62.77 -51.30 13.35
C GLU A 53 -63.79 -52.02 12.47
N TRP A 54 -63.29 -52.67 11.41
CA TRP A 54 -64.09 -53.59 10.60
C TRP A 54 -64.31 -54.88 11.38
N ILE A 55 -65.57 -55.30 11.55
CA ILE A 55 -65.92 -56.51 12.32
C ILE A 55 -66.38 -57.62 11.37
N THR A 56 -67.33 -57.32 10.49
CA THR A 56 -67.85 -58.24 9.47
C THR A 56 -68.26 -57.46 8.23
N ALA A 57 -68.58 -58.17 7.14
CA ALA A 57 -69.13 -57.58 5.91
C ALA A 57 -70.47 -56.83 6.11
N SER A 58 -71.06 -56.88 7.31
CA SER A 58 -72.29 -56.19 7.69
C SER A 58 -72.16 -55.28 8.92
N LYS A 59 -70.95 -55.12 9.48
CA LYS A 59 -70.75 -54.38 10.73
C LYS A 59 -69.38 -53.71 10.82
N ILE A 60 -69.38 -52.40 11.08
CA ILE A 60 -68.20 -51.58 11.38
C ILE A 60 -68.46 -50.82 12.69
N VAL A 61 -67.46 -50.66 13.53
CA VAL A 61 -67.55 -49.86 14.77
C VAL A 61 -66.54 -48.73 14.69
N CYS A 62 -66.94 -47.50 15.01
CA CYS A 62 -66.02 -46.36 15.05
C CYS A 62 -66.42 -45.34 16.12
N ARG A 63 -65.61 -44.30 16.32
CA ARG A 63 -66.00 -43.13 17.12
C ARG A 63 -66.25 -41.94 16.21
N VAL A 64 -67.35 -41.24 16.43
CA VAL A 64 -67.70 -40.04 15.64
C VAL A 64 -66.77 -38.90 16.03
N GLY A 65 -66.04 -38.33 15.07
CA GLY A 65 -65.18 -37.17 15.30
C GLY A 65 -65.98 -35.86 15.44
N PRO A 66 -65.33 -34.72 15.75
CA PRO A 66 -65.97 -33.41 15.78
C PRO A 66 -66.35 -32.99 14.34
N ALA A 67 -67.59 -33.30 13.96
CA ALA A 67 -68.16 -32.93 12.68
C ALA A 67 -68.67 -31.48 12.68
N LYS A 68 -68.64 -30.83 11.51
CA LYS A 68 -69.13 -29.45 11.33
C LYS A 68 -70.66 -29.39 11.24
N ASP A 69 -71.26 -30.42 10.65
CA ASP A 69 -72.69 -30.49 10.36
C ASP A 69 -73.45 -31.17 11.51
N ASP A 70 -74.60 -30.60 11.88
CA ASP A 70 -75.43 -31.09 12.99
C ASP A 70 -76.13 -32.42 12.67
N LYS A 71 -76.28 -32.74 11.38
CA LYS A 71 -76.82 -33.99 10.86
C LYS A 71 -76.22 -34.27 9.48
N GLY A 72 -75.72 -35.48 9.24
CA GLY A 72 -75.13 -35.80 7.94
C GLY A 72 -75.07 -37.29 7.63
N GLU A 73 -74.69 -37.59 6.38
CA GLU A 73 -74.64 -38.94 5.83
C GLU A 73 -73.45 -39.75 6.38
N ILE A 74 -73.58 -41.07 6.30
CA ILE A 74 -72.57 -42.05 6.69
C ILE A 74 -72.04 -42.71 5.42
N ILE A 75 -70.83 -42.38 5.00
CA ILE A 75 -70.26 -42.87 3.74
C ILE A 75 -69.17 -43.88 4.06
N VAL A 76 -69.37 -45.13 3.64
CA VAL A 76 -68.39 -46.23 3.74
C VAL A 76 -67.81 -46.48 2.36
N THR A 77 -66.49 -46.38 2.21
CA THR A 77 -65.79 -46.63 0.95
C THR A 77 -64.94 -47.88 1.09
N THR A 78 -65.16 -48.87 0.22
CA THR A 78 -64.38 -50.10 0.18
C THR A 78 -63.57 -50.22 -1.11
N LYS A 79 -62.43 -50.93 -1.06
CA LYS A 79 -61.60 -51.19 -2.23
C LYS A 79 -62.29 -52.13 -3.21
N SER A 80 -63.10 -53.06 -2.70
CA SER A 80 -63.83 -54.05 -3.51
C SER A 80 -65.17 -53.56 -4.09
N GLY A 81 -65.88 -52.68 -3.40
CA GLY A 81 -67.23 -52.21 -3.77
C GLY A 81 -67.33 -50.72 -4.09
N GLY A 82 -66.27 -49.94 -3.91
CA GLY A 82 -66.26 -48.49 -4.18
C GLY A 82 -66.96 -47.67 -3.11
N LEU A 83 -67.52 -46.53 -3.50
CA LEU A 83 -68.21 -45.60 -2.60
C LEU A 83 -69.60 -46.14 -2.24
N GLY A 84 -69.87 -46.27 -0.95
CA GLY A 84 -71.16 -46.71 -0.43
C GLY A 84 -72.16 -45.59 -0.21
N THR A 85 -73.42 -45.97 -0.04
CA THR A 85 -74.54 -45.07 0.28
C THR A 85 -75.13 -45.42 1.66
N SER A 86 -75.84 -44.48 2.27
CA SER A 86 -76.52 -44.69 3.55
C SER A 86 -77.99 -44.29 3.47
N THR A 87 -78.86 -45.10 4.06
CA THR A 87 -80.28 -44.75 4.27
C THR A 87 -80.52 -44.07 5.61
N VAL A 88 -79.51 -44.01 6.47
CA VAL A 88 -79.56 -43.42 7.81
C VAL A 88 -78.57 -42.27 7.96
N SER A 89 -78.84 -41.36 8.90
CA SER A 89 -77.97 -40.23 9.24
C SER A 89 -77.71 -40.21 10.74
N PHE A 90 -76.58 -39.63 11.14
CA PHE A 90 -76.22 -39.42 12.54
C PHE A 90 -76.48 -37.96 12.92
N LYS A 91 -76.98 -37.69 14.13
CA LYS A 91 -77.19 -36.34 14.66
C LYS A 91 -76.18 -36.00 15.76
N LEU A 92 -75.40 -34.94 15.58
CA LEU A 92 -74.40 -34.50 16.56
C LEU A 92 -75.03 -33.54 17.58
N LEU A 93 -75.03 -33.91 18.86
CA LEU A 93 -75.52 -33.04 19.94
C LEU A 93 -74.40 -32.08 20.37
N LYS A 94 -74.56 -30.79 20.07
CA LYS A 94 -73.69 -29.72 20.58
C LYS A 94 -74.16 -29.35 22.00
N PRO A 95 -73.30 -29.36 23.03
CA PRO A 95 -73.68 -28.85 24.35
C PRO A 95 -73.87 -27.32 24.29
N GLU A 96 -75.07 -26.83 24.59
CA GLU A 96 -75.35 -25.40 24.78
C GLU A 96 -74.60 -24.87 26.00
N ARG A 97 -73.79 -23.82 25.81
CA ARG A 97 -73.17 -23.08 26.91
C ARG A 97 -74.10 -21.93 27.28
N ILE A 98 -74.76 -22.01 28.43
CA ILE A 98 -75.54 -20.92 29.01
C ILE A 98 -74.58 -19.79 29.42
N GLY A 99 -74.86 -18.57 28.98
CA GLY A 99 -74.05 -17.38 29.26
C GLY A 99 -74.41 -16.75 30.61
N ILE A 100 -73.45 -16.04 31.21
CA ILE A 100 -73.56 -15.42 32.54
C ILE A 100 -74.60 -14.25 32.57
N LEU A 101 -75.17 -13.88 31.42
CA LEU A 101 -76.05 -12.73 31.23
C LEU A 101 -77.53 -13.07 31.00
N ASP A 102 -77.92 -14.36 31.03
CA ASP A 102 -79.33 -14.77 30.87
C ASP A 102 -80.06 -14.83 32.23
N GLN A 103 -81.24 -14.18 32.32
CA GLN A 103 -82.07 -14.11 33.54
C GLN A 103 -82.95 -15.35 33.75
N SER A 104 -83.09 -15.80 35.02
CA SER A 104 -83.88 -16.96 35.43
C SER A 104 -85.25 -16.56 36.00
N ALA A 105 -86.32 -17.26 35.57
CA ALA A 105 -87.71 -16.97 35.89
C ALA A 105 -88.33 -17.98 36.88
N VAL A 106 -87.80 -18.07 38.10
CA VAL A 106 -88.43 -18.87 39.17
C VAL A 106 -88.41 -18.10 40.49
N TRP A 107 -89.58 -17.60 40.88
CA TRP A 107 -89.95 -17.28 42.27
C TRP A 107 -91.27 -18.01 42.58
N VAL A 108 -91.36 -18.68 43.74
CA VAL A 108 -92.55 -19.43 44.21
C VAL A 108 -93.10 -18.70 45.44
N ASP A 109 -94.41 -18.48 45.48
CA ASP A 109 -95.13 -17.71 46.52
C ASP A 109 -95.85 -18.66 47.50
N GLU A 110 -95.49 -18.65 48.80
CA GLU A 110 -95.81 -19.68 49.80
C GLU A 110 -97.05 -19.38 50.69
N LEU A 111 -98.16 -18.89 50.13
CA LEU A 111 -99.36 -18.48 50.92
C LEU A 111 -100.58 -19.45 50.86
N SER A 112 -100.44 -20.67 50.36
CA SER A 112 -101.57 -21.56 50.04
C SER A 112 -101.73 -22.80 50.94
N TYR A 113 -101.30 -22.76 52.21
CA TYR A 113 -101.31 -23.94 53.08
C TYR A 113 -102.48 -24.12 54.06
N TYR A 114 -103.44 -23.18 54.15
CA TYR A 114 -104.52 -23.27 55.15
C TYR A 114 -105.89 -22.85 54.62
N ASP A 115 -106.56 -23.69 53.82
CA ASP A 115 -108.03 -23.72 53.87
C ASP A 115 -108.63 -25.01 53.29
N MET A 116 -108.91 -25.99 54.15
CA MET A 116 -109.68 -27.18 53.81
C MET A 116 -110.57 -27.59 55.00
N ARG A 117 -111.87 -27.29 54.82
CA ARG A 117 -113.06 -28.05 55.25
C ARG A 117 -113.65 -27.84 56.65
N THR A 118 -114.96 -27.60 56.56
CA THR A 118 -116.02 -27.30 57.53
C THR A 118 -116.49 -28.47 58.40
N ASP A 119 -116.76 -28.13 59.67
CA ASP A 119 -117.94 -28.45 60.50
C ASP A 119 -118.42 -29.92 60.63
N ARG A 120 -118.21 -30.50 61.83
CA ARG A 120 -119.21 -31.23 62.64
C ARG A 120 -118.59 -31.83 63.90
N ASN A 121 -119.00 -31.27 65.05
CA ASN A 121 -119.12 -31.90 66.38
C ASN A 121 -118.21 -33.10 66.71
N LYS A 122 -117.02 -32.82 67.24
CA LYS A 122 -116.32 -33.61 68.27
C LYS A 122 -115.28 -32.72 68.96
N GLY A 123 -115.41 -32.55 70.28
CA GLY A 123 -114.38 -32.02 71.18
C GLY A 123 -113.91 -30.59 70.93
N ILE A 124 -114.54 -29.60 71.56
CA ILE A 124 -114.05 -28.21 71.57
C ILE A 124 -112.75 -28.18 72.36
N SER A 125 -111.64 -27.95 71.67
CA SER A 125 -110.35 -27.63 72.30
C SER A 125 -110.42 -26.25 72.98
N PRO A 126 -109.71 -26.02 74.11
CA PRO A 126 -109.88 -24.84 74.97
C PRO A 126 -109.44 -23.51 74.33
N LEU A 127 -109.00 -23.53 73.08
CA LEU A 127 -108.44 -22.39 72.33
C LEU A 127 -109.27 -22.01 71.10
N SER A 128 -110.46 -22.60 70.92
CA SER A 128 -111.37 -22.18 69.85
C SER A 128 -112.14 -20.91 70.26
N LEU A 129 -111.63 -19.75 69.83
CA LEU A 129 -112.23 -18.42 69.96
C LEU A 129 -113.44 -18.22 69.02
N ARG A 130 -114.39 -19.16 68.96
CA ARG A 130 -115.66 -18.96 68.26
C ARG A 130 -116.83 -18.81 69.25
N PRO A 131 -117.47 -17.63 69.36
CA PRO A 131 -118.60 -17.44 70.25
C PRO A 131 -119.83 -18.26 69.83
N ALA A 132 -120.50 -18.89 70.79
CA ALA A 132 -121.80 -19.55 70.57
C ALA A 132 -122.90 -18.52 70.27
N ASN A 133 -123.93 -18.92 69.49
CA ASN A 133 -125.06 -18.08 69.06
C ASN A 133 -125.57 -17.15 70.18
N PRO A 134 -125.36 -15.82 70.08
CA PRO A 134 -125.62 -14.87 71.17
C PRO A 134 -127.10 -14.56 71.41
N LEU A 135 -127.98 -14.85 70.44
CA LEU A 135 -129.42 -14.59 70.56
C LEU A 135 -130.20 -15.78 71.14
N GLY A 136 -129.62 -16.99 71.10
CA GLY A 136 -130.21 -18.19 71.72
C GLY A 136 -131.52 -18.66 71.10
N ILE A 137 -131.85 -18.18 69.89
CA ILE A 137 -132.99 -18.59 69.07
C ILE A 137 -132.45 -19.36 67.85
N GLU A 138 -133.17 -20.37 67.38
CA GLU A 138 -132.78 -21.12 66.18
C GLU A 138 -132.65 -20.19 64.96
N ILE A 139 -131.57 -20.37 64.22
CA ILE A 139 -131.26 -19.59 63.02
C ILE A 139 -132.08 -20.17 61.88
N ASP A 140 -133.00 -19.36 61.34
CA ASP A 140 -133.77 -19.73 60.15
C ASP A 140 -133.07 -19.07 58.96
N LYS A 141 -132.45 -19.88 58.09
CA LYS A 141 -131.66 -19.35 56.97
C LYS A 141 -132.61 -18.64 55.99
N GLY A 142 -132.62 -17.32 56.03
CA GLY A 142 -133.40 -16.49 55.11
C GLY A 142 -132.99 -16.77 53.66
N LYS A 143 -133.97 -16.86 52.75
CA LYS A 143 -133.75 -17.03 51.31
C LYS A 143 -133.30 -15.72 50.62
N VAL A 144 -132.39 -14.96 51.22
CA VAL A 144 -131.86 -13.72 50.62
C VAL A 144 -130.46 -14.00 50.06
N PRO A 145 -130.21 -13.79 48.75
CA PRO A 145 -128.88 -14.01 48.15
C PRO A 145 -127.82 -13.05 48.73
N LEU A 146 -126.63 -13.56 49.08
CA LEU A 146 -125.50 -12.79 49.62
C LEU A 146 -125.10 -11.58 48.74
N LYS A 147 -125.25 -11.69 47.43
CA LYS A 147 -124.96 -10.59 46.48
C LYS A 147 -125.90 -9.38 46.65
N ASP A 148 -127.13 -9.59 47.09
CA ASP A 148 -128.08 -8.50 47.30
C ASP A 148 -127.79 -7.78 48.64
N LEU A 149 -127.29 -8.51 49.64
CA LEU A 149 -126.84 -7.94 50.92
C LEU A 149 -125.54 -7.13 50.78
N GLU A 150 -124.57 -7.60 49.99
CA GLU A 150 -123.33 -6.87 49.67
C GLU A 150 -123.60 -5.57 48.89
N ASN A 151 -124.63 -5.54 48.04
CA ASN A 151 -125.05 -4.33 47.33
C ASN A 151 -125.78 -3.33 48.24
N MET A 152 -126.57 -3.80 49.21
CA MET A 152 -127.32 -2.94 50.13
C MET A 152 -126.46 -2.36 51.26
N PHE A 153 -125.37 -3.03 51.65
CA PHE A 153 -124.46 -2.59 52.72
C PHE A 153 -122.97 -2.75 52.33
N PRO A 154 -122.42 -1.86 51.49
CA PRO A 154 -121.04 -1.97 51.02
C PRO A 154 -120.03 -1.89 52.17
N ARG A 155 -119.04 -2.80 52.19
CA ARG A 155 -117.96 -2.91 53.20
C ARG A 155 -118.39 -3.30 54.62
N MET A 156 -119.67 -3.62 54.86
CA MET A 156 -120.12 -4.16 56.14
C MET A 156 -120.15 -5.68 56.12
N SER A 157 -120.12 -6.30 57.30
CA SER A 157 -120.14 -7.75 57.46
C SER A 157 -121.14 -8.19 58.52
N GLY A 158 -121.74 -9.36 58.31
CA GLY A 158 -122.52 -10.07 59.33
C GLY A 158 -121.65 -10.83 60.34
N ASP A 159 -120.32 -10.84 60.20
CA ASP A 159 -119.41 -11.57 61.10
C ASP A 159 -119.01 -10.76 62.35
N PHE A 160 -119.16 -11.37 63.53
CA PHE A 160 -118.92 -10.73 64.82
C PHE A 160 -117.46 -10.36 65.09
N THR A 161 -116.52 -11.00 64.38
CA THR A 161 -115.08 -10.73 64.53
C THR A 161 -114.56 -9.65 63.60
N SER A 162 -115.40 -9.14 62.69
CA SER A 162 -115.03 -8.04 61.80
C SER A 162 -115.25 -6.69 62.46
N GLU A 163 -114.31 -5.75 62.29
CA GLU A 163 -114.45 -4.36 62.76
C GLU A 163 -115.64 -3.63 62.08
N ASN A 164 -116.08 -4.11 60.92
CA ASN A 164 -117.18 -3.51 60.14
C ASN A 164 -118.52 -4.24 60.35
N PHE A 165 -118.74 -4.82 61.53
CA PHE A 165 -119.93 -5.59 61.86
C PHE A 165 -121.22 -4.74 61.81
N SER A 166 -122.26 -5.25 61.16
CA SER A 166 -123.61 -4.66 61.16
C SER A 166 -124.63 -5.60 61.78
N ALA A 167 -125.25 -5.18 62.88
CA ALA A 167 -126.30 -5.94 63.56
C ALA A 167 -127.54 -6.13 62.67
N THR A 168 -127.82 -5.16 61.78
CA THR A 168 -128.96 -5.21 60.85
C THR A 168 -128.74 -6.25 59.76
N TRP A 169 -127.51 -6.32 59.22
CA TRP A 169 -127.11 -7.39 58.30
C TRP A 169 -127.27 -8.76 58.96
N TYR A 170 -126.73 -8.90 60.18
CA TYR A 170 -126.74 -10.17 60.91
C TYR A 170 -128.17 -10.71 61.15
N LEU A 171 -129.11 -9.83 61.51
CA LEU A 171 -130.51 -10.20 61.72
C LEU A 171 -131.23 -10.52 60.40
N MET A 172 -130.94 -9.81 59.30
CA MET A 172 -131.52 -10.10 57.99
C MET A 172 -131.03 -11.42 57.40
N GLU A 173 -129.76 -11.76 57.59
CA GLU A 173 -129.16 -12.99 57.07
C GLU A 173 -129.64 -14.23 57.85
N ASN A 174 -129.74 -14.12 59.19
CA ASN A 174 -129.95 -15.26 60.07
C ASN A 174 -131.34 -15.34 60.73
N HIS A 175 -132.13 -14.27 60.71
CA HIS A 175 -133.41 -14.16 61.43
C HIS A 175 -134.49 -13.38 60.65
N SER A 176 -134.52 -13.49 59.32
CA SER A 176 -135.46 -12.74 58.46
C SER A 176 -136.94 -13.07 58.68
N SER A 177 -137.26 -14.26 59.18
CA SER A 177 -138.62 -14.80 59.35
C SER A 177 -139.08 -14.78 60.81
N THR A 178 -138.27 -14.28 61.74
CA THR A 178 -138.49 -14.41 63.19
C THR A 178 -139.53 -13.40 63.70
N SER A 179 -140.49 -13.84 64.52
CA SER A 179 -141.57 -12.97 65.03
C SER A 179 -141.09 -12.02 66.13
N PHE A 180 -141.78 -10.88 66.29
CA PHE A 180 -141.40 -9.86 67.27
C PHE A 180 -141.35 -10.38 68.71
N GLU A 181 -142.27 -11.28 69.09
CA GLU A 181 -142.31 -11.90 70.41
C GLU A 181 -141.03 -12.72 70.70
N GLN A 182 -140.52 -13.43 69.69
CA GLN A 182 -139.29 -14.20 69.80
C GLN A 182 -138.05 -13.30 69.93
N LEU A 183 -137.97 -12.22 69.15
CA LEU A 183 -136.89 -11.24 69.27
C LEU A 183 -136.85 -10.60 70.67
N ARG A 184 -138.00 -10.43 71.31
CA ARG A 184 -138.07 -9.94 72.69
C ARG A 184 -137.42 -10.90 73.70
N VAL A 185 -137.59 -12.21 73.52
CA VAL A 185 -136.92 -13.24 74.33
C VAL A 185 -135.41 -13.25 74.08
N ALA A 186 -134.97 -13.06 72.84
CA ALA A 186 -133.55 -12.94 72.48
C ALA A 186 -132.84 -11.82 73.26
N VAL A 187 -133.48 -10.65 73.38
CA VAL A 187 -132.92 -9.52 74.13
C VAL A 187 -132.75 -9.83 75.62
N ALA A 188 -133.69 -10.58 76.22
CA ALA A 188 -133.58 -10.99 77.62
C ALA A 188 -132.41 -11.97 77.85
N ASN A 189 -132.20 -12.90 76.92
CA ASN A 189 -131.08 -13.84 76.95
C ASN A 189 -129.72 -13.14 76.77
N LEU A 190 -129.65 -12.18 75.85
CA LEU A 190 -128.42 -11.43 75.57
C LEU A 190 -127.96 -10.61 76.79
N LYS A 191 -128.91 -9.98 77.50
CA LYS A 191 -128.63 -9.31 78.78
C LYS A 191 -128.10 -10.27 79.86
N LYS A 192 -128.61 -11.50 79.91
CA LYS A 192 -128.16 -12.52 80.88
C LYS A 192 -126.78 -13.09 80.55
N GLN A 193 -126.39 -13.15 79.28
CA GLN A 193 -125.02 -13.53 78.89
C GLN A 193 -124.00 -12.42 79.16
N ALA A 194 -124.37 -11.15 78.96
CA ALA A 194 -123.49 -10.03 79.22
C ALA A 194 -123.08 -9.93 80.70
N SER A 195 -123.98 -10.22 81.64
CA SER A 195 -123.67 -10.18 83.08
C SER A 195 -122.75 -11.32 83.56
N LYS A 196 -122.75 -12.49 82.90
CA LYS A 196 -121.87 -13.62 83.25
C LYS A 196 -120.38 -13.38 82.97
N LYS A 197 -120.01 -12.42 82.11
CA LYS A 197 -118.60 -12.16 81.76
C LYS A 197 -117.81 -11.47 82.89
N ASN A 198 -118.45 -10.78 83.83
CA ASN A 198 -117.75 -10.03 84.87
C ASN A 198 -117.30 -10.88 86.08
N GLU A 199 -117.92 -12.03 86.36
CA GLU A 199 -117.56 -12.85 87.53
C GLU A 199 -116.58 -13.99 87.21
N GLY A 200 -116.38 -14.35 85.94
CA GLY A 200 -115.56 -15.50 85.53
C GLY A 200 -114.05 -15.26 85.36
N SER A 201 -113.60 -14.00 85.21
CA SER A 201 -112.21 -13.69 84.81
C SER A 201 -111.13 -13.99 85.87
N LEU A 202 -111.50 -14.17 87.13
CA LEU A 202 -110.53 -14.48 88.21
C LEU A 202 -110.21 -15.99 88.33
N ALA A 203 -111.05 -16.88 87.79
CA ALA A 203 -110.83 -18.33 87.87
C ALA A 203 -109.90 -18.88 86.77
N TYR A 204 -109.88 -18.24 85.58
CA TYR A 204 -109.04 -18.67 84.45
C TYR A 204 -107.54 -18.34 84.61
N VAL A 205 -107.19 -17.34 85.43
CA VAL A 205 -105.79 -16.92 85.63
C VAL A 205 -105.02 -17.87 86.57
N LYS A 206 -105.69 -18.60 87.46
CA LYS A 206 -105.02 -19.51 88.40
C LYS A 206 -104.45 -20.79 87.77
N GLY A 207 -104.97 -21.23 86.62
CA GLY A 207 -104.55 -22.49 85.97
C GLY A 207 -103.41 -22.38 84.96
N GLY A 208 -103.10 -21.16 84.47
CA GLY A 208 -102.18 -20.92 83.35
C GLY A 208 -101.00 -19.98 83.65
N LEU A 209 -100.73 -19.70 84.93
CA LEU A 209 -99.63 -18.83 85.36
C LEU A 209 -98.26 -19.37 84.92
N SER A 210 -98.05 -20.69 84.91
CA SER A 210 -96.76 -21.29 84.52
C SER A 210 -96.42 -21.00 83.06
N THR A 211 -97.38 -21.13 82.15
CA THR A 211 -97.18 -20.85 80.72
C THR A 211 -96.95 -19.36 80.45
N PHE A 212 -97.51 -18.48 81.28
CA PHE A 212 -97.24 -17.04 81.18
C PHE A 212 -95.82 -16.71 81.65
N PHE A 213 -95.37 -17.30 82.76
CA PHE A 213 -94.00 -17.14 83.23
C PHE A 213 -93.00 -17.77 82.26
N GLU A 214 -93.28 -18.93 81.67
CA GLU A 214 -92.43 -19.55 80.65
C GLU A 214 -92.34 -18.69 79.37
N ALA A 215 -93.46 -18.12 78.92
CA ALA A 215 -93.46 -17.22 77.76
C ALA A 215 -92.70 -15.92 78.07
N GLN A 216 -92.84 -15.38 79.29
CA GLN A 216 -92.12 -14.19 79.73
C GLN A 216 -90.61 -14.47 79.90
N ASP A 217 -90.23 -15.62 80.45
CA ASP A 217 -88.84 -16.05 80.57
C ASP A 217 -88.23 -16.31 79.21
N ALA A 218 -88.97 -16.89 78.25
CA ALA A 218 -88.52 -17.06 76.88
C ALA A 218 -88.34 -15.70 76.17
N LEU A 219 -89.26 -14.76 76.35
CA LEU A 219 -89.14 -13.39 75.84
C LEU A 219 -87.96 -12.65 76.48
N ALA A 220 -87.76 -12.79 77.78
CA ALA A 220 -86.63 -12.23 78.50
C ALA A 220 -85.30 -12.84 78.03
N ALA A 221 -85.25 -14.15 77.78
CA ALA A 221 -84.08 -14.84 77.25
C ALA A 221 -83.75 -14.41 75.81
N ILE A 222 -84.76 -14.22 74.95
CA ILE A 222 -84.58 -13.67 73.61
C ILE A 222 -84.08 -12.22 73.70
N HIS A 223 -84.68 -11.40 74.57
CA HIS A 223 -84.27 -10.01 74.73
C HIS A 223 -82.83 -9.90 75.25
N GLN A 224 -82.44 -10.74 76.21
CA GLN A 224 -81.08 -10.83 76.72
C GLN A 224 -80.09 -11.31 75.65
N LYS A 225 -80.49 -12.27 74.79
CA LYS A 225 -79.68 -12.69 73.64
C LYS A 225 -79.51 -11.56 72.62
N LEU A 226 -80.57 -10.79 72.37
CA LEU A 226 -80.54 -9.65 71.47
C LEU A 226 -79.64 -8.53 72.02
N GLU A 227 -79.67 -8.28 73.33
CA GLU A 227 -78.75 -7.36 73.99
C GLU A 227 -77.30 -7.88 73.96
N SER A 228 -77.07 -9.18 74.15
CA SER A 228 -75.74 -9.78 74.07
C SER A 228 -75.17 -9.82 72.65
N ASP A 229 -76.05 -9.95 71.65
CA ASP A 229 -75.73 -9.85 70.22
C ASP A 229 -75.68 -8.39 69.74
N GLY A 230 -75.80 -7.43 70.66
CA GLY A 230 -75.30 -6.07 70.51
C GLY A 230 -76.21 -5.13 69.71
N THR A 231 -77.40 -4.83 70.21
CA THR A 231 -78.21 -3.73 69.65
C THR A 231 -78.01 -2.38 70.33
N GLU A 232 -77.44 -2.28 71.55
CA GLU A 232 -77.36 -0.98 72.24
C GLU A 232 -76.00 -0.60 72.85
N LYS A 233 -75.06 -1.53 73.10
CA LYS A 233 -73.81 -1.20 73.82
C LYS A 233 -72.52 -1.20 72.98
N VAL A 234 -72.58 -1.58 71.71
CA VAL A 234 -71.46 -1.42 70.77
C VAL A 234 -72.01 -0.86 69.47
N GLY A 235 -71.65 0.38 69.14
CA GLY A 235 -72.13 1.04 67.92
C GLY A 235 -71.67 0.29 66.67
N GLY A 236 -72.58 -0.43 66.02
CA GLY A 236 -72.34 -1.09 64.75
C GLY A 236 -73.46 -2.05 64.34
N SER A 237 -74.05 -1.83 63.16
CA SER A 237 -75.04 -2.74 62.55
C SER A 237 -74.45 -4.15 62.38
N MET A 238 -75.28 -5.19 62.51
CA MET A 238 -74.92 -6.61 62.32
C MET A 238 -74.16 -6.90 61.00
N THR A 239 -74.32 -6.03 59.99
CA THR A 239 -73.65 -6.08 58.68
C THR A 239 -72.19 -5.62 58.68
N GLN A 240 -71.72 -4.92 59.71
CA GLN A 240 -70.38 -4.32 59.74
C GLN A 240 -69.27 -5.37 59.79
N ARG A 241 -69.54 -6.54 60.39
CA ARG A 241 -68.60 -7.68 60.35
C ARG A 241 -68.48 -8.27 58.95
N LEU A 242 -69.57 -8.31 58.20
CA LEU A 242 -69.58 -8.75 56.80
C LEU A 242 -68.86 -7.73 55.91
N GLU A 243 -69.12 -6.44 56.11
CA GLU A 243 -68.44 -5.34 55.43
C GLU A 243 -66.93 -5.37 55.67
N ASN A 244 -66.50 -5.60 56.91
CA ASN A 244 -65.07 -5.75 57.23
C ASN A 244 -64.43 -6.97 56.56
N VAL A 245 -65.15 -8.09 56.44
CA VAL A 245 -64.64 -9.28 55.73
C VAL A 245 -64.60 -9.05 54.22
N LEU A 246 -65.61 -8.37 53.66
CA LEU A 246 -65.68 -8.04 52.24
C LEU A 246 -64.58 -7.04 51.84
N ASN A 247 -64.37 -6.00 52.66
CA ASN A 247 -63.31 -5.02 52.45
C ASN A 247 -61.93 -5.67 52.56
N ARG A 248 -61.69 -6.56 53.53
CA ARG A 248 -60.45 -7.34 53.60
C ARG A 248 -60.26 -8.25 52.40
N ALA A 249 -61.32 -8.90 51.91
CA ALA A 249 -61.25 -9.74 50.72
C ALA A 249 -60.93 -8.91 49.47
N SER A 250 -61.53 -7.72 49.33
CA SER A 250 -61.25 -6.77 48.25
C SER A 250 -59.80 -6.26 48.31
N GLU A 251 -59.32 -5.80 49.47
CA GLU A 251 -57.93 -5.36 49.65
C GLU A 251 -56.93 -6.49 49.38
N THR A 252 -57.25 -7.72 49.79
CA THR A 252 -56.39 -8.88 49.51
C THR A 252 -56.41 -9.24 48.02
N ALA A 253 -57.55 -9.10 47.36
CA ALA A 253 -57.66 -9.29 45.91
C ALA A 253 -56.87 -8.21 45.15
N ASP A 254 -56.99 -6.93 45.53
CA ASP A 254 -56.27 -5.83 44.89
C ASP A 254 -54.76 -5.95 45.04
N THR A 255 -54.28 -6.36 46.22
CA THR A 255 -52.85 -6.64 46.44
C THR A 255 -52.35 -7.83 45.61
N LEU A 256 -53.11 -8.94 45.55
CA LEU A 256 -52.79 -10.08 44.68
C LEU A 256 -52.81 -9.71 43.19
N PHE A 257 -53.80 -8.94 42.74
CA PHE A 257 -53.89 -8.50 41.34
C PHE A 257 -52.79 -7.52 40.98
N GLN A 258 -52.43 -6.57 41.86
CA GLN A 258 -51.28 -5.70 41.66
C GLN A 258 -49.97 -6.48 41.56
N GLU A 259 -49.78 -7.49 42.42
CA GLU A 259 -48.60 -8.36 42.30
C GLU A 259 -48.59 -9.17 41.00
N VAL A 260 -49.73 -9.72 40.57
CA VAL A 260 -49.82 -10.52 39.34
C VAL A 260 -49.66 -9.65 38.09
N LEU A 261 -50.29 -8.48 38.06
CA LEU A 261 -50.14 -7.49 36.99
C LEU A 261 -48.70 -6.99 36.92
N GLY A 262 -48.09 -6.66 38.06
CA GLY A 262 -46.68 -6.30 38.13
C GLY A 262 -45.74 -7.41 37.64
N ARG A 263 -46.02 -8.68 37.98
CA ARG A 263 -45.26 -9.84 37.46
C ARG A 263 -45.47 -10.03 35.96
N LYS A 264 -46.70 -9.82 35.45
CA LYS A 264 -47.02 -9.88 34.02
C LYS A 264 -46.31 -8.77 33.25
N ASP A 265 -46.39 -7.52 33.72
CA ASP A 265 -45.73 -6.38 33.09
C ASP A 265 -44.21 -6.55 33.08
N LYS A 266 -43.64 -7.10 34.16
CA LYS A 266 -42.21 -7.45 34.21
C LYS A 266 -41.87 -8.56 33.22
N ALA A 267 -42.70 -9.60 33.11
CA ALA A 267 -42.51 -10.69 32.15
C ALA A 267 -42.66 -10.22 30.69
N ASP A 268 -43.64 -9.34 30.40
CA ASP A 268 -43.90 -8.79 29.08
C ASP A 268 -42.81 -7.78 28.69
N SER A 269 -42.35 -6.95 29.62
CA SER A 269 -41.17 -6.08 29.44
C SER A 269 -39.91 -6.90 29.17
N THR A 270 -39.69 -7.98 29.92
CA THR A 270 -38.57 -8.91 29.70
C THR A 270 -38.68 -9.59 28.33
N ARG A 271 -39.87 -10.03 27.93
CA ARG A 271 -40.12 -10.61 26.60
C ARG A 271 -39.87 -9.59 25.49
N ASN A 272 -40.33 -8.35 25.66
CA ASN A 272 -40.14 -7.30 24.68
C ASN A 272 -38.65 -6.96 24.53
N ALA A 273 -37.92 -6.80 25.64
CA ALA A 273 -36.48 -6.62 25.64
C ALA A 273 -35.75 -7.79 24.95
N LEU A 274 -36.13 -9.03 25.25
CA LEU A 274 -35.55 -10.23 24.62
C LEU A 274 -35.83 -10.27 23.11
N ASN A 275 -37.04 -9.90 22.70
CA ASN A 275 -37.43 -9.85 21.28
C ASN A 275 -36.66 -8.75 20.53
N VAL A 276 -36.50 -7.57 21.13
CA VAL A 276 -35.64 -6.49 20.58
C VAL A 276 -34.19 -6.95 20.45
N LEU A 277 -33.63 -7.60 21.47
CA LEU A 277 -32.28 -8.15 21.43
C LEU A 277 -32.12 -9.26 20.38
N GLN A 278 -33.13 -10.11 20.18
CA GLN A 278 -33.12 -11.15 19.14
C GLN A 278 -33.25 -10.57 17.74
N ARG A 279 -34.16 -9.61 17.53
CA ARG A 279 -34.43 -8.98 16.23
C ARG A 279 -33.27 -8.10 15.77
N PHE A 280 -32.62 -7.40 16.69
CA PHE A 280 -31.47 -6.52 16.42
C PHE A 280 -30.14 -7.10 16.91
N LYS A 281 -30.06 -8.44 17.05
CA LYS A 281 -28.85 -9.17 17.49
C LYS A 281 -27.59 -8.77 16.71
N PHE A 282 -27.75 -8.48 15.41
CA PHE A 282 -26.66 -8.01 14.56
C PHE A 282 -26.06 -6.69 15.08
N LEU A 283 -26.88 -5.67 15.34
CA LEU A 283 -26.42 -4.35 15.78
C LEU A 283 -25.74 -4.39 17.15
N PHE A 284 -26.30 -5.14 18.11
CA PHE A 284 -25.73 -5.23 19.45
C PHE A 284 -24.43 -6.04 19.51
N ASN A 285 -24.26 -7.05 18.65
CA ASN A 285 -23.02 -7.82 18.56
C ASN A 285 -21.98 -7.22 17.60
N LEU A 286 -22.37 -6.19 16.84
CA LEU A 286 -21.52 -5.58 15.82
C LEU A 286 -20.20 -5.02 16.39
N PRO A 287 -20.16 -4.28 17.50
CA PRO A 287 -18.89 -3.79 18.06
C PRO A 287 -17.89 -4.91 18.39
N LEU A 288 -18.38 -6.01 18.99
CA LEU A 288 -17.57 -7.16 19.35
C LEU A 288 -17.08 -7.93 18.11
N ASN A 289 -17.94 -8.07 17.09
CA ASN A 289 -17.56 -8.71 15.83
C ASN A 289 -16.51 -7.89 15.08
N ILE A 290 -16.66 -6.56 15.05
CA ILE A 290 -15.67 -5.64 14.47
C ILE A 290 -14.33 -5.82 15.17
N GLU A 291 -14.29 -5.77 16.50
CA GLU A 291 -13.05 -5.93 17.27
C GLU A 291 -12.39 -7.29 17.02
N ARG A 292 -13.17 -8.37 16.98
CA ARG A 292 -12.68 -9.71 16.68
C ARG A 292 -12.14 -9.86 15.26
N ASN A 293 -12.79 -9.25 14.28
CA ASN A 293 -12.36 -9.30 12.88
C ASN A 293 -11.14 -8.40 12.63
N ILE A 294 -11.02 -7.27 13.35
CA ILE A 294 -9.80 -6.45 13.36
C ILE A 294 -8.61 -7.24 13.90
N GLN A 295 -8.79 -8.00 14.99
CA GLN A 295 -7.73 -8.85 15.56
C GLN A 295 -7.30 -9.97 14.60
N LYS A 296 -8.23 -10.50 13.80
CA LYS A 296 -7.94 -11.52 12.78
C LYS A 296 -7.31 -10.96 11.50
N GLY A 297 -7.43 -9.65 11.26
CA GLY A 297 -6.97 -8.99 10.03
C GLY A 297 -7.96 -9.07 8.86
N ASP A 298 -9.20 -9.51 9.10
CA ASP A 298 -10.25 -9.64 8.08
C ASP A 298 -11.02 -8.32 7.91
N TYR A 299 -10.35 -7.30 7.36
CA TYR A 299 -10.93 -5.96 7.25
C TYR A 299 -12.10 -5.86 6.25
N ASP A 300 -12.15 -6.71 5.22
CA ASP A 300 -13.25 -6.74 4.23
C ASP A 300 -14.61 -7.03 4.90
N VAL A 301 -14.64 -7.95 5.87
CA VAL A 301 -15.86 -8.30 6.61
C VAL A 301 -16.32 -7.13 7.48
N VAL A 302 -15.37 -6.43 8.12
CA VAL A 302 -15.64 -5.24 8.93
C VAL A 302 -16.26 -4.12 8.10
N ILE A 303 -15.75 -3.89 6.89
CA ILE A 303 -16.25 -2.86 5.97
C ILE A 303 -17.68 -3.19 5.54
N ASN A 304 -17.93 -4.41 5.08
CA ASN A 304 -19.26 -4.85 4.66
C ASN A 304 -20.28 -4.79 5.82
N ASP A 305 -19.90 -5.24 7.01
CA ASP A 305 -20.77 -5.19 8.19
C ASP A 305 -21.07 -3.74 8.61
N TYR A 306 -20.09 -2.83 8.49
CA TYR A 306 -20.27 -1.41 8.75
C TYR A 306 -21.16 -0.72 7.71
N GLU A 307 -20.98 -0.98 6.40
CA GLU A 307 -21.85 -0.44 5.35
C GLU A 307 -23.29 -0.93 5.50
N LYS A 308 -23.47 -2.21 5.83
CA LYS A 308 -24.77 -2.78 6.16
C LYS A 308 -25.39 -2.11 7.38
N ALA A 309 -24.61 -1.83 8.43
CA ALA A 309 -25.09 -1.11 9.59
C ALA A 309 -25.45 0.35 9.29
N LYS A 310 -24.64 1.03 8.47
CA LYS A 310 -24.86 2.42 8.05
C LYS A 310 -26.10 2.57 7.18
N SER A 311 -26.32 1.67 6.23
CA SER A 311 -27.52 1.67 5.37
C SER A 311 -28.81 1.36 6.15
N LEU A 312 -28.75 0.44 7.12
CA LEU A 312 -29.93 0.04 7.90
C LEU A 312 -30.24 0.98 9.07
N PHE A 313 -29.24 1.58 9.71
CA PHE A 313 -29.40 2.29 10.98
C PHE A 313 -28.86 3.72 11.01
N GLY A 314 -28.22 4.21 9.93
CA GLY A 314 -27.54 5.50 9.89
C GLY A 314 -28.42 6.72 10.24
N ASN A 315 -29.73 6.65 9.96
CA ASN A 315 -30.69 7.73 10.21
C ASN A 315 -31.68 7.44 11.37
N THR A 316 -31.34 6.54 12.30
CA THR A 316 -32.31 6.10 13.31
C THR A 316 -32.44 7.10 14.46
N GLU A 317 -33.67 7.43 14.87
CA GLU A 317 -33.93 8.38 15.96
C GLU A 317 -33.90 7.76 17.37
N VAL A 318 -33.88 6.43 17.47
CA VAL A 318 -33.90 5.70 18.75
C VAL A 318 -32.60 5.92 19.53
N PRO A 319 -32.65 6.43 20.78
CA PRO A 319 -31.45 6.82 21.54
C PRO A 319 -30.53 5.65 21.89
N VAL A 320 -31.08 4.45 22.14
CA VAL A 320 -30.29 3.24 22.42
C VAL A 320 -29.44 2.83 21.20
N PHE A 321 -30.03 2.89 20.00
CA PHE A 321 -29.30 2.56 18.77
C PHE A 321 -28.26 3.62 18.42
N LYS A 322 -28.52 4.91 18.69
CA LYS A 322 -27.50 5.97 18.56
C LYS A 322 -26.29 5.70 19.45
N LYS A 323 -26.49 5.23 20.69
CA LYS A 323 -25.39 4.91 21.62
C LYS A 323 -24.55 3.71 21.15
N VAL A 324 -25.19 2.66 20.65
CA VAL A 324 -24.47 1.50 20.07
C VAL A 324 -23.74 1.91 18.79
N TYR A 325 -24.39 2.70 17.94
CA TYR A 325 -23.79 3.21 16.70
C TYR A 325 -22.60 4.15 16.97
N SER A 326 -22.65 4.98 18.01
CA SER A 326 -21.50 5.80 18.41
C SER A 326 -20.31 4.96 18.89
N GLU A 327 -20.55 3.83 19.56
CA GLU A 327 -19.48 2.88 19.92
C GLU A 327 -18.88 2.24 18.66
N VAL A 328 -19.74 1.81 17.71
CA VAL A 328 -19.29 1.28 16.40
C VAL A 328 -18.44 2.29 15.65
N GLU A 329 -18.87 3.56 15.56
CA GLU A 329 -18.11 4.62 14.89
C GLU A 329 -16.77 4.89 15.58
N THR A 330 -16.72 4.82 16.92
CA THR A 330 -15.46 4.96 17.69
C THR A 330 -14.48 3.83 17.36
N ARG A 331 -14.95 2.58 17.22
CA ARG A 331 -14.11 1.43 16.83
C ARG A 331 -13.68 1.51 15.36
N ILE A 332 -14.54 1.99 14.48
CA ILE A 332 -14.20 2.23 13.07
C ILE A 332 -13.19 3.38 12.93
N GLU A 333 -13.27 4.43 13.74
CA GLU A 333 -12.28 5.50 13.77
C GLU A 333 -10.91 5.00 14.26
N ALA A 334 -10.89 4.12 15.26
CA ALA A 334 -9.67 3.43 15.68
C ALA A 334 -9.09 2.55 14.55
N LEU A 335 -9.95 1.86 13.80
CA LEU A 335 -9.53 1.09 12.62
C LEU A 335 -8.98 1.99 11.50
N ARG A 336 -9.62 3.13 11.22
CA ARG A 336 -9.13 4.11 10.24
C ARG A 336 -7.73 4.59 10.59
N LYS A 337 -7.47 4.89 11.87
CA LYS A 337 -6.12 5.26 12.35
C LYS A 337 -5.12 4.12 12.19
N LEU A 338 -5.47 2.91 12.62
CA LEU A 338 -4.60 1.74 12.50
C LEU A 338 -4.25 1.42 11.03
N LEU A 339 -5.21 1.48 10.13
CA LEU A 339 -4.98 1.28 8.69
C LEU A 339 -4.15 2.41 8.09
N LEU A 340 -4.32 3.65 8.55
CA LEU A 340 -3.49 4.77 8.13
C LEU A 340 -2.05 4.60 8.60
N ASP A 341 -1.83 4.18 9.85
CA ASP A 341 -0.49 3.93 10.39
C ASP A 341 0.21 2.79 9.62
N LYS A 342 -0.50 1.68 9.36
CA LYS A 342 0.01 0.58 8.52
C LYS A 342 0.29 0.97 7.07
N LEU A 343 -0.45 1.95 6.53
CA LEU A 343 -0.19 2.50 5.19
C LEU A 343 1.07 3.38 5.17
N LEU A 344 1.34 4.07 6.29
CA LEU A 344 2.51 4.94 6.44
C LEU A 344 3.78 4.17 6.87
N GLU A 345 3.63 2.94 7.37
CA GLU A 345 4.75 2.01 7.57
C GLU A 345 5.42 1.67 6.22
N THR A 346 6.68 2.08 6.08
CA THR A 346 7.53 1.84 4.92
C THR A 346 8.76 1.06 5.38
N PRO A 347 9.16 -0.04 4.70
CA PRO A 347 8.71 -0.54 3.40
C PRO A 347 7.42 -1.38 3.45
N SER A 348 6.42 -1.04 2.62
CA SER A 348 5.21 -1.83 2.37
C SER A 348 5.12 -2.20 0.90
N THR A 349 4.53 -3.35 0.57
CA THR A 349 4.39 -3.76 -0.84
C THR A 349 3.35 -2.89 -1.54
N LEU A 350 3.53 -2.67 -2.85
CA LEU A 350 2.55 -1.92 -3.66
C LEU A 350 1.15 -2.58 -3.63
N HIS A 351 1.08 -3.91 -3.43
CA HIS A 351 -0.20 -4.61 -3.29
C HIS A 351 -0.89 -4.28 -1.97
N ASP A 352 -0.14 -4.29 -0.85
CA ASP A 352 -0.67 -3.93 0.46
C ASP A 352 -1.07 -2.45 0.52
N GLN A 353 -0.27 -1.57 -0.06
CA GLN A 353 -0.59 -0.14 -0.19
C GLN A 353 -1.91 0.06 -0.94
N LYS A 354 -2.10 -0.62 -2.09
CA LYS A 354 -3.36 -0.60 -2.84
C LYS A 354 -4.54 -1.11 -2.00
N ARG A 355 -4.34 -2.21 -1.28
CA ARG A 355 -5.36 -2.85 -0.45
C ARG A 355 -5.79 -1.95 0.72
N TYR A 356 -4.85 -1.33 1.43
CA TYR A 356 -5.14 -0.40 2.53
C TYR A 356 -5.79 0.90 2.05
N ILE A 357 -5.35 1.44 0.89
CA ILE A 357 -5.99 2.61 0.28
C ILE A 357 -7.46 2.32 -0.04
N ARG A 358 -7.77 1.13 -0.58
CA ARG A 358 -9.14 0.68 -0.83
C ARG A 358 -9.95 0.63 0.45
N TYR A 359 -9.44 -0.03 1.49
CA TYR A 359 -10.12 -0.11 2.79
C TYR A 359 -10.40 1.25 3.42
N LEU A 360 -9.45 2.19 3.33
CA LEU A 360 -9.64 3.54 3.85
C LEU A 360 -10.65 4.36 3.01
N SER A 361 -10.72 4.11 1.71
CA SER A 361 -11.73 4.70 0.81
C SER A 361 -13.14 4.20 1.17
N ASP A 362 -13.30 2.88 1.31
CA ASP A 362 -14.60 2.26 1.62
C ASP A 362 -15.08 2.64 3.03
N LEU A 363 -14.17 2.78 3.99
CA LEU A 363 -14.47 3.30 5.33
C LEU A 363 -14.75 4.82 5.38
N HIS A 364 -14.72 5.52 4.24
CA HIS A 364 -14.94 6.97 4.15
C HIS A 364 -14.01 7.78 5.07
N ALA A 365 -12.72 7.45 5.10
CA ALA A 365 -11.76 8.19 5.90
C ALA A 365 -11.68 9.69 5.50
N PRO A 366 -11.49 10.62 6.45
CA PRO A 366 -11.40 12.04 6.15
C PRO A 366 -10.11 12.37 5.35
N GLY A 367 -10.28 13.03 4.22
CA GLY A 367 -9.19 13.45 3.32
C GLY A 367 -8.90 12.45 2.21
N ASP A 368 -7.67 12.47 1.69
CA ASP A 368 -7.23 11.57 0.62
C ASP A 368 -6.08 10.66 1.12
N PRO A 369 -6.40 9.42 1.54
CA PRO A 369 -5.42 8.45 2.02
C PRO A 369 -4.36 8.08 0.99
N ALA A 370 -4.74 8.00 -0.29
CA ALA A 370 -3.82 7.66 -1.37
C ALA A 370 -2.75 8.75 -1.54
N TRP A 371 -3.14 10.02 -1.45
CA TRP A 371 -2.19 11.13 -1.48
C TRP A 371 -1.26 11.17 -0.27
N LYS A 372 -1.76 10.86 0.94
CA LYS A 372 -0.91 10.73 2.13
C LYS A 372 0.14 9.64 1.96
N CYS A 373 -0.22 8.50 1.35
CA CYS A 373 0.71 7.42 1.01
C CYS A 373 1.78 7.88 0.01
N ILE A 374 1.39 8.63 -1.04
CA ILE A 374 2.32 9.17 -2.05
C ILE A 374 3.33 10.11 -1.37
N ILE A 375 2.89 11.01 -0.50
CA ILE A 375 3.79 11.90 0.26
C ILE A 375 4.74 11.09 1.16
N ALA A 376 4.24 10.06 1.84
CA ALA A 376 5.05 9.21 2.70
C ALA A 376 6.11 8.44 1.90
N GLN A 377 5.74 7.87 0.74
CA GLN A 377 6.65 7.18 -0.15
C GLN A 377 7.73 8.13 -0.71
N HIS A 378 7.35 9.35 -1.08
CA HIS A 378 8.29 10.40 -1.49
C HIS A 378 9.32 10.71 -0.39
N LYS A 379 8.86 10.98 0.83
CA LYS A 379 9.74 11.25 1.99
C LYS A 379 10.65 10.05 2.31
N TRP A 380 10.12 8.84 2.20
CA TRP A 380 10.87 7.62 2.46
C TRP A 380 11.98 7.40 1.41
N ILE A 381 11.70 7.62 0.12
CA ILE A 381 12.73 7.57 -0.93
C ILE A 381 13.83 8.59 -0.65
N LEU A 382 13.48 9.83 -0.29
CA LEU A 382 14.47 10.84 0.08
C LEU A 382 15.28 10.43 1.32
N GLN A 383 14.65 9.80 2.31
CA GLN A 383 15.34 9.29 3.49
C GLN A 383 16.30 8.13 3.15
N LEU A 384 15.92 7.22 2.25
CA LEU A 384 16.82 6.15 1.79
C LEU A 384 18.06 6.72 1.11
N MET A 385 17.90 7.75 0.27
CA MET A 385 19.02 8.44 -0.37
C MET A 385 19.91 9.16 0.64
N GLN A 386 19.30 9.75 1.68
CA GLN A 386 20.02 10.37 2.79
C GLN A 386 20.78 9.33 3.65
N ASN A 387 20.19 8.16 3.89
CA ASN A 387 20.85 7.04 4.56
C ASN A 387 22.06 6.54 3.75
N CYS A 388 21.92 6.43 2.41
CA CYS A 388 23.06 6.09 1.54
C CYS A 388 24.21 7.08 1.68
N LYS A 389 23.90 8.38 1.76
CA LYS A 389 24.90 9.43 2.01
C LYS A 389 25.57 9.25 3.39
N GLU A 390 24.78 9.01 4.43
CA GLU A 390 25.32 8.84 5.79
C GLU A 390 26.21 7.61 5.90
N ASP A 391 25.83 6.50 5.26
CA ASP A 391 26.62 5.28 5.21
C ASP A 391 27.93 5.50 4.46
N PHE A 392 27.91 6.25 3.35
CA PHE A 392 29.13 6.65 2.64
C PHE A 392 30.08 7.49 3.52
N ILE A 393 29.54 8.48 4.25
CA ILE A 393 30.33 9.31 5.17
C ILE A 393 30.90 8.47 6.33
N LYS A 394 30.12 7.51 6.86
CA LYS A 394 30.59 6.59 7.91
C LYS A 394 31.69 5.67 7.40
N GLU A 395 31.53 5.10 6.20
CA GLU A 395 32.54 4.24 5.57
C GLU A 395 33.85 5.00 5.31
N GLN A 396 33.80 6.28 4.94
CA GLN A 396 34.99 7.13 4.81
C GLN A 396 35.69 7.40 6.15
N LYS A 397 34.92 7.73 7.20
CA LYS A 397 35.46 7.99 8.55
C LYS A 397 35.99 6.72 9.24
N GLY A 398 35.38 5.57 8.96
CA GLY A 398 35.72 4.26 9.53
C GLY A 398 37.07 3.70 9.05
N THR A 399 37.64 4.22 7.98
CA THR A 399 38.96 3.80 7.48
C THR A 399 40.14 4.18 8.39
N HIS A 400 39.91 4.94 9.47
CA HIS A 400 40.94 5.29 10.47
C HIS A 400 41.06 4.30 11.64
N THR A 401 40.19 3.30 11.77
CA THR A 401 40.27 2.30 12.84
C THR A 401 39.80 0.93 12.36
N GLN A 402 40.77 0.07 12.05
CA GLN A 402 40.76 -1.41 12.10
C GLN A 402 41.41 -2.04 10.87
N MET A 403 42.73 -2.26 10.96
CA MET A 403 43.23 -3.60 10.70
C MET A 403 42.78 -4.50 11.87
N ASP A 404 42.46 -5.74 11.53
CA ASP A 404 42.05 -6.86 12.38
C ASP A 404 40.56 -7.10 12.69
N ARG A 405 40.18 -8.33 12.30
CA ARG A 405 39.06 -9.18 12.72
C ARG A 405 37.72 -9.01 12.01
N SER A 406 37.58 -9.89 11.02
CA SER A 406 36.43 -10.75 10.80
C SER A 406 35.30 -10.66 11.85
N SER A 407 34.12 -10.24 11.42
CA SER A 407 32.86 -10.72 11.98
C SER A 407 31.77 -10.69 10.91
N SER A 408 31.36 -11.90 10.55
CA SER A 408 30.12 -12.28 9.88
C SER A 408 28.87 -11.65 10.53
N LEU A 409 27.76 -11.66 9.77
CA LEU A 409 26.34 -11.30 10.10
C LEU A 409 25.96 -9.90 9.59
N ASN A 410 24.97 -9.67 8.71
CA ASN A 410 23.80 -10.45 8.31
C ASN A 410 23.48 -10.20 6.82
N ARG A 411 23.37 -11.27 6.02
CA ARG A 411 22.70 -11.25 4.73
C ARG A 411 21.20 -11.24 4.96
N ILE A 412 20.51 -10.17 4.55
CA ILE A 412 19.06 -10.23 4.32
C ILE A 412 18.88 -10.67 2.87
N SER A 413 18.52 -11.93 2.71
CA SER A 413 18.04 -12.52 1.47
C SER A 413 16.59 -12.09 1.24
N LEU A 414 16.31 -11.50 0.08
CA LEU A 414 14.97 -11.43 -0.53
C LEU A 414 15.05 -12.00 -1.96
N PRO A 415 13.98 -12.61 -2.48
CA PRO A 415 14.05 -13.60 -3.54
C PRO A 415 14.21 -12.98 -4.93
N ALA A 416 15.03 -13.61 -5.76
CA ALA A 416 15.23 -13.28 -7.16
C ALA A 416 13.91 -13.41 -7.96
N PRO A 417 13.57 -12.46 -8.85
CA PRO A 417 12.59 -12.71 -9.89
C PRO A 417 13.22 -13.57 -10.99
N VAL A 418 12.51 -14.63 -11.37
CA VAL A 418 12.84 -15.56 -12.43
C VAL A 418 13.04 -14.81 -13.76
N LYS A 419 14.29 -14.67 -14.21
CA LYS A 419 14.62 -14.25 -15.58
C LYS A 419 14.61 -15.47 -16.50
N ARG A 420 13.61 -15.51 -17.39
CA ARG A 420 13.52 -16.45 -18.51
C ARG A 420 14.42 -15.93 -19.64
N GLY A 421 15.49 -16.66 -19.92
CA GLY A 421 16.21 -16.82 -21.20
C GLY A 421 16.54 -15.60 -22.06
N GLY A 422 17.83 -15.28 -22.19
CA GLY A 422 18.40 -14.41 -23.22
C GLY A 422 19.91 -14.24 -23.02
N SER A 423 20.69 -15.18 -23.53
CA SER A 423 22.14 -15.28 -23.37
C SER A 423 22.89 -14.24 -24.19
N PHE A 424 23.58 -13.32 -23.52
CA PHE A 424 24.83 -12.73 -24.00
C PHE A 424 25.87 -12.89 -22.89
N GLN A 425 26.69 -13.92 -22.99
CA GLN A 425 27.89 -14.09 -22.16
C GLN A 425 29.00 -13.24 -22.78
N THR A 426 29.44 -12.20 -22.07
CA THR A 426 30.80 -11.69 -22.22
C THR A 426 31.74 -12.50 -21.32
N PRO A 427 33.01 -12.71 -21.70
CA PRO A 427 33.92 -13.59 -20.99
C PRO A 427 34.26 -12.99 -19.63
N LYS A 428 34.06 -13.75 -18.55
CA LYS A 428 34.62 -13.43 -17.24
C LYS A 428 36.09 -13.77 -17.25
N ASP A 429 36.93 -12.74 -17.13
CA ASP A 429 38.34 -12.88 -16.80
C ASP A 429 38.48 -12.74 -15.27
N ASP A 430 38.88 -13.83 -14.61
CA ASP A 430 39.00 -13.99 -13.16
C ASP A 430 40.37 -13.47 -12.66
N SER A 431 40.70 -12.20 -12.93
CA SER A 431 41.86 -11.55 -12.33
C SER A 431 41.51 -10.15 -11.80
N TRP A 432 42.14 -9.79 -10.67
CA TRP A 432 42.10 -8.49 -9.96
C TRP A 432 41.14 -8.38 -8.77
N HIS A 433 41.65 -8.80 -7.61
CA HIS A 433 41.28 -8.27 -6.31
C HIS A 433 41.58 -6.75 -6.22
N TYR A 434 40.66 -5.90 -6.64
CA TYR A 434 40.55 -4.52 -6.13
C TYR A 434 39.12 -4.31 -5.66
N LYS A 435 38.94 -3.98 -4.37
CA LYS A 435 37.63 -3.54 -3.87
C LYS A 435 37.25 -2.30 -4.66
N SER A 436 36.13 -2.33 -5.39
CA SER A 436 35.62 -1.17 -6.13
C SER A 436 35.65 0.08 -5.25
N PRO A 437 36.13 1.24 -5.75
CA PRO A 437 36.23 2.46 -4.97
C PRO A 437 34.92 2.79 -4.28
N GLN A 438 35.00 3.35 -3.08
CA GLN A 438 33.82 3.67 -2.27
C GLN A 438 32.86 4.61 -3.00
N GLN A 439 33.39 5.57 -3.79
CA GLN A 439 32.57 6.48 -4.59
C GLN A 439 31.72 5.74 -5.63
N VAL A 440 32.29 4.74 -6.32
CA VAL A 440 31.58 3.95 -7.34
C VAL A 440 30.45 3.15 -6.68
N ARG A 441 30.75 2.48 -5.55
CA ARG A 441 29.74 1.73 -4.78
C ARG A 441 28.62 2.61 -4.24
N PHE A 442 28.95 3.84 -3.85
CA PHE A 442 27.95 4.81 -3.41
C PHE A 442 27.00 5.18 -4.55
N VAL A 443 27.53 5.48 -5.74
CA VAL A 443 26.70 5.78 -6.92
C VAL A 443 25.85 4.56 -7.31
N GLU A 444 26.41 3.35 -7.31
CA GLU A 444 25.66 2.12 -7.59
C GLU A 444 24.51 1.92 -6.60
N LYS A 445 24.79 1.97 -5.29
CA LYS A 445 23.74 1.86 -4.24
C LYS A 445 22.67 2.94 -4.39
N LEU A 446 23.06 4.17 -4.67
CA LEU A 446 22.14 5.31 -4.81
C LEU A 446 21.25 5.16 -6.07
N SER A 447 21.85 4.79 -7.20
CA SER A 447 21.14 4.46 -8.43
C SER A 447 20.18 3.28 -8.24
N ASP A 448 20.61 2.21 -7.56
CA ASP A 448 19.75 1.05 -7.25
C ASP A 448 18.54 1.41 -6.39
N VAL A 449 18.70 2.31 -5.40
CA VAL A 449 17.57 2.82 -4.62
C VAL A 449 16.55 3.53 -5.51
N VAL A 450 17.00 4.38 -6.43
CA VAL A 450 16.09 5.10 -7.34
C VAL A 450 15.45 4.13 -8.33
N ILE A 451 16.22 3.25 -8.98
CA ILE A 451 15.71 2.28 -9.96
C ILE A 451 14.75 1.29 -9.31
N SER A 452 14.95 0.89 -8.05
CA SER A 452 14.07 -0.06 -7.38
C SER A 452 12.76 0.58 -6.88
N GLN A 453 12.81 1.83 -6.38
CA GLN A 453 11.66 2.46 -5.73
C GLN A 453 10.83 3.37 -6.66
N LEU A 454 11.47 4.08 -7.58
CA LEU A 454 10.77 5.02 -8.47
C LEU A 454 9.75 4.35 -9.41
N PRO A 455 9.98 3.14 -9.97
CA PRO A 455 8.95 2.45 -10.76
C PRO A 455 7.68 2.15 -9.97
N ASN A 456 7.81 1.74 -8.70
CA ASN A 456 6.66 1.46 -7.84
C ASN A 456 5.92 2.77 -7.48
N PHE A 457 6.67 3.83 -7.19
CA PHE A 457 6.12 5.16 -6.94
C PHE A 457 5.36 5.71 -8.16
N TRP A 458 5.92 5.58 -9.36
CA TRP A 458 5.28 5.97 -10.62
C TRP A 458 4.02 5.14 -10.90
N LYS A 459 4.08 3.81 -10.74
CA LYS A 459 2.89 2.94 -10.89
C LYS A 459 1.78 3.28 -9.89
N LEU A 460 2.13 3.66 -8.67
CA LEU A 460 1.19 4.11 -7.65
C LEU A 460 0.48 5.39 -8.10
N TRP A 461 1.24 6.37 -8.63
CA TRP A 461 0.69 7.59 -9.22
C TRP A 461 -0.23 7.34 -10.41
N ILE A 462 0.19 6.51 -11.39
CA ILE A 462 -0.65 6.16 -12.54
C ILE A 462 -1.95 5.49 -12.07
N SER A 463 -1.88 4.61 -11.07
CA SER A 463 -3.06 3.98 -10.49
C SER A 463 -3.99 5.01 -9.81
N TYR A 464 -3.42 6.04 -9.17
CA TYR A 464 -4.16 7.13 -8.54
C TYR A 464 -4.88 8.01 -9.56
N VAL A 465 -4.17 8.44 -10.62
CA VAL A 465 -4.74 9.26 -11.70
C VAL A 465 -5.84 8.51 -12.47
N ASN A 466 -5.62 7.23 -12.75
CA ASN A 466 -6.60 6.40 -13.46
C ASN A 466 -7.81 6.03 -12.58
N GLY A 467 -7.70 6.20 -11.25
CA GLY A 467 -8.73 5.84 -10.28
C GLY A 467 -8.80 4.34 -9.97
N SER A 468 -7.87 3.53 -10.48
CA SER A 468 -7.81 2.08 -10.23
C SER A 468 -7.40 1.70 -8.81
N LEU A 469 -6.95 2.67 -8.01
CA LEU A 469 -6.76 2.51 -6.57
C LEU A 469 -8.08 2.35 -5.80
N PHE A 470 -9.20 2.75 -6.40
CA PHE A 470 -10.49 2.86 -5.71
C PHE A 470 -11.56 1.88 -6.24
N SER A 471 -11.42 1.32 -7.46
CA SER A 471 -12.23 0.18 -7.90
C SER A 471 -11.52 -0.67 -8.96
N GLU A 472 -11.68 -2.01 -8.89
CA GLU A 472 -11.19 -2.95 -9.92
C GLU A 472 -12.10 -2.97 -11.17
N THR A 473 -13.36 -2.59 -11.03
CA THR A 473 -14.41 -2.72 -12.07
C THR A 473 -14.70 -1.44 -12.84
N GLY A 474 -14.09 -0.29 -12.49
CA GLY A 474 -14.30 0.95 -13.22
C GLY A 474 -15.72 1.51 -13.13
N GLU A 475 -16.49 1.11 -12.11
CA GLU A 475 -17.84 1.63 -11.88
C GLU A 475 -17.82 3.14 -11.65
N LYS A 476 -18.66 3.86 -12.40
CA LYS A 476 -18.80 5.33 -12.36
C LYS A 476 -19.56 5.74 -11.10
N SER A 477 -18.93 5.68 -9.93
CA SER A 477 -19.47 6.35 -8.74
C SER A 477 -19.07 7.83 -8.74
N GLY A 478 -19.97 8.72 -8.29
CA GLY A 478 -19.69 10.16 -8.22
C GLY A 478 -18.49 10.53 -7.31
N GLN A 479 -18.10 9.61 -6.43
CA GLN A 479 -16.96 9.73 -5.52
C GLN A 479 -15.62 9.53 -6.27
N VAL A 480 -15.57 8.59 -7.22
CA VAL A 480 -14.41 8.34 -8.09
C VAL A 480 -14.16 9.52 -9.05
N GLU A 481 -15.22 10.13 -9.58
CA GLU A 481 -15.13 11.37 -10.40
C GLU A 481 -14.52 12.55 -9.62
N LYS A 482 -14.92 12.74 -8.36
CA LYS A 482 -14.38 13.79 -7.48
C LYS A 482 -12.90 13.56 -7.15
N LEU A 483 -12.50 12.32 -6.93
CA LEU A 483 -11.10 11.94 -6.70
C LEU A 483 -10.23 12.10 -7.96
N LYS A 484 -10.77 11.80 -9.16
CA LYS A 484 -10.09 12.08 -10.44
C LYS A 484 -9.86 13.58 -10.66
N LYS A 485 -10.80 14.45 -10.26
CA LYS A 485 -10.59 15.91 -10.27
C LYS A 485 -9.49 16.34 -9.31
N ASN A 486 -9.45 15.79 -8.10
CA ASN A 486 -8.38 16.05 -7.14
C ASN A 486 -6.99 15.59 -7.65
N ALA A 487 -6.93 14.44 -8.33
CA ALA A 487 -5.69 13.94 -8.92
C ALA A 487 -5.15 14.87 -10.02
N ARG A 488 -6.02 15.42 -10.88
CA ARG A 488 -5.64 16.42 -11.90
C ARG A 488 -5.10 17.70 -11.27
N GLN A 489 -5.71 18.18 -10.18
CA GLN A 489 -5.23 19.37 -9.45
C GLN A 489 -3.81 19.16 -8.88
N ARG A 490 -3.48 17.93 -8.47
CA ARG A 490 -2.20 17.56 -7.82
C ARG A 490 -1.13 17.05 -8.77
N GLN A 491 -1.38 17.08 -10.08
CA GLN A 491 -0.41 16.63 -11.08
C GLN A 491 0.89 17.44 -11.04
N ASN A 492 0.80 18.76 -10.80
CA ASN A 492 1.97 19.63 -10.65
C ASN A 492 2.75 19.33 -9.36
N ASP A 493 2.05 19.01 -8.26
CA ASP A 493 2.69 18.66 -6.99
C ASP A 493 3.48 17.34 -7.13
N PHE A 494 2.90 16.34 -7.79
CA PHE A 494 3.59 15.08 -8.06
C PHE A 494 4.77 15.26 -9.01
N LYS A 495 4.62 16.09 -10.04
CA LYS A 495 5.73 16.49 -10.92
C LYS A 495 6.89 17.06 -10.10
N GLY A 496 6.61 17.96 -9.14
CA GLY A 496 7.60 18.52 -8.23
C GLY A 496 8.30 17.47 -7.35
N MET A 497 7.59 16.43 -6.89
CA MET A 497 8.17 15.33 -6.12
C MET A 497 9.17 14.50 -6.94
N ILE A 498 8.83 14.14 -8.19
CA ILE A 498 9.75 13.42 -9.07
C ILE A 498 10.99 14.27 -9.36
N GLU A 499 10.78 15.56 -9.62
CA GLU A 499 11.85 16.52 -9.87
C GLU A 499 12.76 16.71 -8.63
N GLU A 500 12.22 16.65 -7.42
CA GLU A 500 13.01 16.65 -6.18
C GLU A 500 13.86 15.37 -6.03
N VAL A 501 13.29 14.19 -6.32
CA VAL A 501 14.03 12.92 -6.27
C VAL A 501 15.15 12.87 -7.32
N THR A 502 14.87 13.26 -8.57
CA THR A 502 15.89 13.27 -9.64
C THR A 502 16.98 14.31 -9.36
N ARG A 503 16.62 15.51 -8.89
CA ARG A 503 17.61 16.51 -8.45
C ARG A 503 18.45 16.04 -7.28
N ARG A 504 17.85 15.39 -6.27
CA ARG A 504 18.57 14.87 -5.11
C ARG A 504 19.59 13.80 -5.51
N LEU A 505 19.20 12.89 -6.42
CA LEU A 505 20.09 11.88 -6.99
C LEU A 505 21.30 12.56 -7.63
N VAL A 506 21.02 13.51 -8.52
CA VAL A 506 22.06 14.20 -9.28
C VAL A 506 22.99 15.01 -8.38
N GLN A 507 22.46 15.74 -7.40
CA GLN A 507 23.27 16.52 -6.46
C GLN A 507 24.17 15.66 -5.58
N LEU A 508 23.69 14.50 -5.13
CA LEU A 508 24.50 13.55 -4.36
C LEU A 508 25.60 12.91 -5.21
N VAL A 509 25.31 12.57 -6.46
CA VAL A 509 26.34 12.07 -7.40
C VAL A 509 27.37 13.16 -7.72
N ARG A 510 26.94 14.40 -7.97
CA ARG A 510 27.85 15.56 -8.15
C ARG A 510 28.69 15.81 -6.90
N GLY A 511 28.12 15.68 -5.71
CA GLY A 511 28.85 15.84 -4.45
C GLY A 511 29.95 14.79 -4.24
N ALA A 512 29.75 13.56 -4.74
CA ALA A 512 30.74 12.48 -4.67
C ALA A 512 31.84 12.60 -5.74
N LEU A 513 31.49 13.01 -6.96
CA LEU A 513 32.34 12.88 -8.14
C LEU A 513 32.77 14.20 -8.78
N LEU A 514 31.94 15.25 -8.68
CA LEU A 514 32.15 16.55 -9.33
C LEU A 514 31.96 17.70 -8.33
N PRO A 515 32.75 17.79 -7.24
CA PRO A 515 32.51 18.78 -6.18
C PRO A 515 32.61 20.22 -6.70
N SER A 516 33.47 20.47 -7.70
CA SER A 516 33.67 21.78 -8.34
C SER A 516 32.48 22.28 -9.16
N SER A 517 31.53 21.39 -9.51
CA SER A 517 30.30 21.77 -10.23
C SER A 517 29.20 22.32 -9.30
N LEU A 518 29.35 22.20 -7.98
CA LEU A 518 28.36 22.61 -6.99
C LEU A 518 28.68 24.00 -6.42
N THR A 519 27.63 24.79 -6.17
CA THR A 519 27.77 26.05 -5.41
C THR A 519 28.16 25.77 -3.95
N GLU A 520 28.75 26.74 -3.26
CA GLU A 520 29.25 26.54 -1.89
C GLU A 520 28.17 26.05 -0.90
N LEU A 521 26.93 26.55 -1.05
CA LEU A 521 25.77 26.09 -0.27
C LEU A 521 25.39 24.64 -0.57
N GLN A 522 25.41 24.24 -1.85
CA GLN A 522 25.13 22.87 -2.26
C GLN A 522 26.26 21.92 -1.84
N LEU A 523 27.51 22.38 -1.89
CA LEU A 523 28.66 21.61 -1.44
C LEU A 523 28.53 21.24 0.04
N ARG A 524 28.13 22.17 0.91
CA ARG A 524 27.89 21.89 2.34
C ARG A 524 26.76 20.89 2.59
N GLN A 525 25.76 20.84 1.71
CA GLN A 525 24.59 19.97 1.87
C GLN A 525 24.76 18.60 1.19
N TYR A 526 25.46 18.53 0.07
CA TYR A 526 25.48 17.34 -0.80
C TYR A 526 26.88 16.80 -1.08
N GLY A 527 27.94 17.50 -0.67
CA GLY A 527 29.33 17.09 -0.90
C GLY A 527 30.26 17.56 0.23
N GLY A 528 31.48 17.97 -0.15
CA GLY A 528 32.53 18.35 0.82
C GLY A 528 33.12 17.15 1.56
N TRP A 529 33.04 15.97 0.94
CA TRP A 529 33.60 14.73 1.47
C TRP A 529 35.04 14.62 0.98
N ASP A 530 35.97 14.44 1.91
CA ASP A 530 37.42 14.51 1.65
C ASP A 530 37.89 13.24 0.92
N THR A 531 37.70 13.20 -0.40
CA THR A 531 38.09 12.08 -1.26
C THR A 531 39.58 12.17 -1.59
N LYS A 532 40.40 11.44 -0.80
CA LYS A 532 41.87 11.45 -0.89
C LYS A 532 42.46 10.90 -2.19
N THR A 533 41.69 10.17 -3.00
CA THR A 533 42.18 9.54 -4.25
C THR A 533 41.27 9.90 -5.42
N PRO A 534 41.79 10.53 -6.49
CA PRO A 534 41.04 10.71 -7.73
C PRO A 534 40.70 9.35 -8.33
N LEU A 535 39.51 9.24 -8.94
CA LEU A 535 39.09 8.03 -9.63
C LEU A 535 39.82 7.94 -10.98
N SER A 536 40.21 6.73 -11.37
CA SER A 536 40.72 6.49 -12.72
C SER A 536 39.59 6.57 -13.76
N GLY A 537 39.96 6.84 -15.02
CA GLY A 537 39.01 6.89 -16.14
C GLY A 537 38.14 5.63 -16.25
N ALA A 538 38.70 4.44 -16.02
CA ALA A 538 37.95 3.18 -16.06
C ALA A 538 36.79 3.11 -15.05
N TRP A 539 37.01 3.59 -13.81
CA TRP A 539 35.95 3.65 -12.81
C TRP A 539 34.88 4.70 -13.14
N LEU A 540 35.28 5.81 -13.78
CA LEU A 540 34.33 6.81 -14.28
C LEU A 540 33.48 6.24 -15.43
N THR A 541 34.04 5.41 -16.31
CA THR A 541 33.26 4.70 -17.35
C THR A 541 32.20 3.80 -16.73
N GLN A 542 32.51 3.07 -15.66
CA GLN A 542 31.53 2.26 -14.93
C GLN A 542 30.41 3.12 -14.33
N VAL A 543 30.75 4.27 -13.73
CA VAL A 543 29.76 5.23 -13.21
C VAL A 543 28.86 5.74 -14.34
N ILE A 544 29.43 6.13 -15.48
CA ILE A 544 28.69 6.57 -16.67
C ILE A 544 27.71 5.47 -17.12
N HIS A 545 28.15 4.21 -17.13
CA HIS A 545 27.30 3.07 -17.45
C HIS A 545 26.13 2.93 -16.45
N THR A 546 26.38 3.01 -15.15
CA THR A 546 25.35 2.93 -14.10
C THR A 546 24.34 4.06 -14.20
N VAL A 547 24.79 5.30 -14.45
CA VAL A 547 23.88 6.45 -14.65
C VAL A 547 23.07 6.30 -15.94
N ARG A 548 23.67 5.78 -17.03
CA ARG A 548 22.95 5.46 -18.28
C ARG A 548 21.86 4.41 -18.05
N LEU A 549 22.17 3.32 -17.36
CA LEU A 549 21.18 2.30 -17.00
C LEU A 549 20.04 2.88 -16.16
N SER A 550 20.37 3.80 -15.25
CA SER A 550 19.37 4.52 -14.46
C SER A 550 18.46 5.34 -15.36
N LEU A 551 19.02 6.14 -16.28
CA LEU A 551 18.26 6.94 -17.22
C LEU A 551 17.37 6.07 -18.12
N GLU A 552 17.90 4.99 -18.70
CA GLU A 552 17.15 4.07 -19.55
C GLU A 552 15.97 3.42 -18.80
N ALA A 553 16.19 2.98 -17.56
CA ALA A 553 15.15 2.41 -16.71
C ALA A 553 14.05 3.43 -16.39
N LEU A 554 14.40 4.71 -16.19
CA LEU A 554 13.43 5.78 -15.94
C LEU A 554 12.69 6.24 -17.19
N SER A 555 13.36 6.30 -18.34
CA SER A 555 12.73 6.59 -19.64
C SER A 555 11.75 5.49 -20.05
N ALA A 556 12.04 4.22 -19.74
CA ALA A 556 11.13 3.09 -19.98
C ALA A 556 9.82 3.17 -19.19
N LEU A 557 9.74 4.03 -18.16
CA LEU A 557 8.52 4.30 -17.41
C LEU A 557 7.65 5.39 -18.03
N GLU A 558 8.03 5.95 -19.19
CA GLU A 558 7.36 7.07 -19.85
C GLU A 558 7.29 8.34 -18.98
N ILE A 559 8.29 8.54 -18.11
CA ILE A 559 8.43 9.78 -17.35
C ILE A 559 8.75 10.92 -18.33
N PRO A 560 8.12 12.11 -18.19
CA PRO A 560 8.39 13.25 -19.05
C PRO A 560 9.89 13.62 -19.13
N ASN A 561 10.39 13.83 -20.35
CA ASN A 561 11.82 14.08 -20.61
C ASN A 561 12.37 15.32 -19.87
N ASP A 562 11.53 16.33 -19.62
CA ASP A 562 11.91 17.53 -18.87
C ASP A 562 12.34 17.22 -17.43
N LEU A 563 11.82 16.16 -16.82
CA LEU A 563 12.21 15.70 -15.48
C LEU A 563 13.50 14.87 -15.48
N LEU A 564 13.83 14.28 -16.63
CA LEU A 564 15.02 13.45 -16.84
C LEU A 564 16.22 14.26 -17.36
N GLN A 565 15.99 15.47 -17.88
CA GLN A 565 17.02 16.37 -18.39
C GLN A 565 18.17 16.59 -17.39
N VAL A 566 17.85 16.71 -16.09
CA VAL A 566 18.86 16.92 -15.05
C VAL A 566 19.85 15.74 -14.94
N ILE A 567 19.41 14.51 -15.25
CA ILE A 567 20.26 13.32 -15.29
C ILE A 567 21.07 13.28 -16.59
N GLN A 568 20.50 13.72 -17.71
CA GLN A 568 21.23 13.87 -18.98
C GLN A 568 22.35 14.91 -18.87
N ASP A 569 22.08 16.05 -18.23
CA ASP A 569 23.09 17.09 -17.97
C ASP A 569 24.21 16.56 -17.07
N LEU A 570 23.87 15.77 -16.03
CA LEU A 570 24.86 15.09 -15.21
C LEU A 570 25.72 14.12 -16.03
N LEU A 571 25.09 13.34 -16.92
CA LEU A 571 25.80 12.39 -17.76
C LEU A 571 26.77 13.10 -18.71
N GLN A 572 26.36 14.25 -19.25
CA GLN A 572 27.22 15.11 -20.05
C GLN A 572 28.46 15.57 -19.24
N ASP A 573 28.24 16.10 -18.03
CA ASP A 573 29.32 16.56 -17.15
C ASP A 573 30.27 15.41 -16.77
N LEU A 574 29.73 14.23 -16.45
CA LEU A 574 30.52 13.03 -16.11
C LEU A 574 31.36 12.56 -17.30
N ARG A 575 30.82 12.60 -18.52
CA ARG A 575 31.57 12.26 -19.74
C ARG A 575 32.70 13.25 -19.98
N VAL A 576 32.46 14.56 -19.84
CA VAL A 576 33.51 15.59 -19.95
C VAL A 576 34.59 15.39 -18.87
N HIS A 577 34.20 15.11 -17.64
CA HIS A 577 35.16 14.85 -16.56
C HIS A 577 35.98 13.58 -16.82
N CYS A 578 35.33 12.49 -17.27
CA CYS A 578 36.02 11.26 -17.66
C CYS A 578 37.05 11.52 -18.76
N LEU A 579 36.70 12.30 -19.79
CA LEU A 579 37.62 12.68 -20.86
C LEU A 579 38.86 13.38 -20.30
N LEU A 580 38.66 14.46 -19.53
CA LEU A 580 39.77 15.25 -18.99
C LEU A 580 40.62 14.45 -18.00
N THR A 581 40.02 13.63 -17.14
CA THR A 581 40.75 12.81 -16.17
C THR A 581 41.57 11.71 -16.85
N THR A 582 41.06 11.08 -17.91
CA THR A 582 41.84 10.10 -18.67
C THR A 582 43.02 10.76 -19.39
N LEU A 583 42.82 11.95 -19.97
CA LEU A 583 43.92 12.73 -20.57
C LEU A 583 44.99 13.09 -19.54
N GLN A 584 44.59 13.54 -18.34
CA GLN A 584 45.51 13.85 -17.24
C GLN A 584 46.28 12.62 -16.75
N HIS A 585 45.63 11.46 -16.60
CA HIS A 585 46.34 10.22 -16.25
C HIS A 585 47.35 9.83 -17.34
N THR A 586 47.00 10.06 -18.61
CA THR A 586 47.91 9.80 -19.74
C THR A 586 49.11 10.76 -19.70
N GLU A 587 48.92 12.02 -19.33
CA GLU A 587 50.00 12.98 -19.10
C GLU A 587 50.98 12.49 -18.01
N GLU A 588 50.44 11.96 -16.89
CA GLU A 588 51.26 11.36 -15.84
C GLU A 588 51.99 10.09 -16.30
N ASP A 589 51.33 9.24 -17.09
CA ASP A 589 51.93 8.02 -17.64
C ASP A 589 53.08 8.36 -18.61
N VAL A 590 52.89 9.38 -19.46
CA VAL A 590 53.94 9.90 -20.36
C VAL A 590 55.10 10.47 -19.56
N LYS A 591 54.84 11.19 -18.46
CA LYS A 591 55.90 11.69 -17.57
C LYS A 591 56.76 10.57 -16.98
N ARG A 592 56.15 9.41 -16.68
CA ARG A 592 56.85 8.23 -16.15
C ARG A 592 57.53 7.38 -17.22
N LEU A 593 57.37 7.68 -18.52
CA LEU A 593 58.08 6.95 -19.58
C LEU A 593 59.60 7.06 -19.43
N ALA A 594 60.09 8.21 -18.97
CA ALA A 594 61.52 8.42 -18.68
C ALA A 594 62.11 7.36 -17.73
N GLU A 595 61.31 6.88 -16.78
CA GLU A 595 61.73 5.89 -15.77
C GLU A 595 61.66 4.44 -16.30
N LYS A 596 60.85 4.20 -17.33
CA LYS A 596 60.59 2.88 -17.91
C LYS A 596 61.49 2.56 -19.11
N GLU A 597 62.12 3.59 -19.67
CA GLU A 597 62.94 3.46 -20.87
C GLU A 597 64.37 3.02 -20.55
N ASP A 598 64.89 2.12 -21.39
CA ASP A 598 66.25 1.57 -21.32
C ASP A 598 67.28 2.35 -22.17
N TRP A 599 66.80 3.29 -23.00
CA TRP A 599 67.57 4.16 -23.88
C TRP A 599 68.51 3.40 -24.83
N VAL A 600 68.11 2.18 -25.22
CA VAL A 600 68.82 1.37 -26.19
C VAL A 600 68.39 1.77 -27.59
N VAL A 601 69.38 2.03 -28.43
CA VAL A 601 69.21 2.47 -29.82
C VAL A 601 69.10 1.25 -30.73
N ASP A 602 68.10 1.23 -31.61
CA ASP A 602 67.90 0.18 -32.61
C ASP A 602 68.81 0.36 -33.85
N ASN A 603 68.63 -0.49 -34.87
CA ASN A 603 69.43 -0.44 -36.10
C ASN A 603 69.17 0.83 -36.95
N GLU A 604 68.11 1.58 -36.66
CA GLU A 604 67.70 2.79 -37.36
C GLU A 604 68.06 4.08 -36.58
N GLY A 605 68.64 3.94 -35.38
CA GLY A 605 69.06 5.07 -34.58
C GLY A 605 67.99 5.60 -33.64
N ILE A 606 66.95 4.82 -33.35
CA ILE A 606 65.75 5.23 -32.61
C ILE A 606 65.63 4.39 -31.33
N THR A 607 65.06 4.95 -30.26
CA THR A 607 64.78 4.21 -29.02
C THR A 607 63.35 3.68 -28.99
N SER A 608 62.99 2.94 -27.93
CA SER A 608 61.60 2.50 -27.76
C SER A 608 60.63 3.63 -27.37
N LEU A 609 61.10 4.82 -26.97
CA LEU A 609 60.23 5.93 -26.51
C LEU A 609 59.12 6.30 -27.49
N PRO A 610 59.38 6.54 -28.80
CA PRO A 610 58.33 6.97 -29.71
C PRO A 610 57.20 5.92 -29.82
N ALA A 611 57.56 4.64 -29.86
CA ALA A 611 56.60 3.55 -29.88
C ALA A 611 55.83 3.41 -28.55
N GLN A 612 56.50 3.58 -27.41
CA GLN A 612 55.84 3.56 -26.10
C GLN A 612 54.87 4.74 -25.93
N PHE A 613 55.26 5.93 -26.39
CA PHE A 613 54.40 7.11 -26.41
C PHE A 613 53.17 6.91 -27.30
N GLU A 614 53.36 6.41 -28.53
CA GLU A 614 52.27 6.09 -29.45
C GLU A 614 51.30 5.07 -28.82
N GLN A 615 51.84 4.03 -28.19
CA GLN A 615 51.03 3.02 -27.50
C GLN A 615 50.24 3.59 -26.32
N CYS A 616 50.84 4.48 -25.51
CA CYS A 616 50.13 5.19 -24.44
C CYS A 616 48.95 6.01 -24.98
N MET A 617 49.16 6.75 -26.07
CA MET A 617 48.11 7.53 -26.72
C MET A 617 47.01 6.65 -27.32
N ILE A 618 47.36 5.52 -27.95
CA ILE A 618 46.39 4.57 -28.49
C ILE A 618 45.56 3.93 -27.37
N GLN A 619 46.19 3.52 -26.27
CA GLN A 619 45.49 2.97 -25.10
C GLN A 619 44.52 3.99 -24.48
N MET A 620 44.96 5.25 -24.36
CA MET A 620 44.10 6.36 -23.93
C MET A 620 42.87 6.49 -24.83
N LEU A 621 43.05 6.55 -26.15
CA LEU A 621 41.95 6.66 -27.12
C LEU A 621 41.00 5.45 -27.07
N GLN A 622 41.54 4.24 -26.91
CA GLN A 622 40.73 3.03 -26.76
C GLN A 622 39.88 3.07 -25.49
N SER A 623 40.44 3.54 -24.37
CA SER A 623 39.71 3.67 -23.10
C SER A 623 38.58 4.72 -23.15
N LEU A 624 38.71 5.71 -24.02
CA LEU A 624 37.70 6.75 -24.24
C LEU A 624 36.57 6.32 -25.18
N LYS A 625 36.75 5.25 -25.96
CA LYS A 625 35.76 4.83 -26.96
C LYS A 625 34.37 4.60 -26.36
N GLU A 626 34.27 3.75 -25.34
CA GLU A 626 33.00 3.42 -24.67
C GLU A 626 32.32 4.62 -23.96
N PRO A 627 33.01 5.43 -23.12
CA PRO A 627 32.36 6.57 -22.47
C PRO A 627 31.96 7.67 -23.48
N MET A 628 32.65 7.77 -24.63
CA MET A 628 32.35 8.77 -25.66
C MET A 628 31.27 8.33 -26.66
N GLU A 629 30.90 7.04 -26.72
CA GLU A 629 29.78 6.57 -27.56
C GLU A 629 28.49 7.29 -27.21
N CYS A 630 27.81 7.85 -28.23
CA CYS A 630 26.56 8.60 -28.05
C CYS A 630 25.34 7.69 -28.20
N LYS A 631 24.48 7.66 -27.18
CA LYS A 631 23.18 6.97 -27.22
C LYS A 631 22.06 7.92 -27.68
N PRO A 632 20.91 7.41 -28.17
CA PRO A 632 19.80 8.25 -28.61
C PRO A 632 19.32 9.19 -27.49
N GLY A 633 19.30 10.49 -27.77
CA GLY A 633 18.97 11.55 -26.81
C GLY A 633 20.17 12.19 -26.11
N GLU A 634 21.40 11.68 -26.28
CA GLU A 634 22.61 12.31 -25.75
C GLU A 634 23.25 13.30 -26.74
N ILE A 635 23.80 14.39 -26.22
CA ILE A 635 24.63 15.33 -27.00
C ILE A 635 26.02 14.72 -27.18
N ASN A 636 26.59 14.87 -28.38
CA ASN A 636 27.99 14.53 -28.60
C ASN A 636 28.86 15.61 -27.94
N ILE A 637 29.47 15.28 -26.81
CA ILE A 637 30.32 16.20 -26.06
C ILE A 637 31.57 16.62 -26.83
N LEU A 638 32.02 15.78 -27.78
CA LEU A 638 33.15 16.13 -28.63
C LEU A 638 32.77 17.18 -29.68
N ASN A 639 31.50 17.48 -29.92
CA ASN A 639 31.09 18.59 -30.79
C ASN A 639 31.00 19.94 -30.06
N LEU A 640 31.24 19.97 -28.75
CA LEU A 640 31.19 21.21 -27.97
C LEU A 640 32.55 21.90 -28.03
N ASP A 641 32.60 23.11 -28.61
CA ASP A 641 33.85 23.88 -28.79
C ASP A 641 34.66 24.01 -27.49
N VAL A 642 34.00 24.29 -26.37
CA VAL A 642 34.66 24.44 -25.05
C VAL A 642 35.32 23.14 -24.58
N VAL A 643 34.72 21.99 -24.88
CA VAL A 643 35.29 20.68 -24.53
C VAL A 643 36.44 20.32 -25.45
N GLN A 644 36.29 20.61 -26.75
CA GLN A 644 37.37 20.43 -27.72
C GLN A 644 38.60 21.27 -27.39
N ASP A 645 38.43 22.55 -27.05
CA ASP A 645 39.54 23.42 -26.71
C ASP A 645 40.27 22.92 -25.45
N LYS A 646 39.54 22.53 -24.41
CA LYS A 646 40.15 21.94 -23.20
C LYS A 646 40.86 20.62 -23.48
N ALA A 647 40.26 19.74 -24.28
CA ALA A 647 40.90 18.48 -24.66
C ALA A 647 42.15 18.73 -25.51
N CYS A 648 42.10 19.70 -26.43
CA CYS A 648 43.24 20.14 -27.24
C CYS A 648 44.37 20.68 -26.37
N GLU A 649 44.07 21.53 -25.38
CA GLU A 649 45.05 22.05 -24.43
C GLU A 649 45.74 20.93 -23.63
N GLN A 650 44.96 19.95 -23.14
CA GLN A 650 45.50 18.80 -22.41
C GLN A 650 46.36 17.90 -23.32
N CYS A 651 45.92 17.60 -24.55
CA CYS A 651 46.73 16.84 -25.52
C CYS A 651 48.06 17.54 -25.84
N VAL A 652 48.03 18.87 -26.00
CA VAL A 652 49.26 19.67 -26.18
C VAL A 652 50.13 19.61 -24.92
N SER A 653 49.55 19.60 -23.72
CA SER A 653 50.29 19.42 -22.45
C SER A 653 51.04 18.10 -22.41
N ILE A 654 50.37 16.98 -22.77
CA ILE A 654 50.99 15.65 -22.85
C ILE A 654 52.26 15.67 -23.72
N ILE A 655 52.20 16.36 -24.86
CA ILE A 655 53.33 16.44 -25.80
C ILE A 655 54.44 17.36 -25.29
N LYS A 656 54.09 18.45 -24.59
CA LYS A 656 55.09 19.27 -23.88
C LYS A 656 55.77 18.48 -22.76
N VAL A 657 55.04 17.60 -22.07
CA VAL A 657 55.63 16.69 -21.07
C VAL A 657 56.59 15.70 -21.72
N LEU A 658 56.24 15.14 -22.89
CA LEU A 658 57.17 14.33 -23.69
C LEU A 658 58.45 15.13 -24.07
N CYS A 659 58.29 16.38 -24.51
CA CYS A 659 59.42 17.27 -24.80
C CYS A 659 60.30 17.52 -23.56
N ALA A 660 59.68 17.66 -22.38
CA ALA A 660 60.42 17.80 -21.13
C ALA A 660 61.18 16.53 -20.75
N VAL A 661 60.64 15.34 -21.00
CA VAL A 661 61.34 14.04 -20.77
C VAL A 661 62.66 14.00 -21.54
N PHE A 662 62.67 14.49 -22.78
CA PHE A 662 63.88 14.57 -23.60
C PHE A 662 64.97 15.48 -23.00
N LEU A 663 64.62 16.58 -22.35
CA LEU A 663 65.59 17.54 -21.81
C LEU A 663 66.36 17.04 -20.57
N TYR A 664 65.90 15.97 -19.90
CA TYR A 664 66.59 15.42 -18.74
C TYR A 664 67.82 14.58 -19.09
N GLU A 665 67.95 14.13 -20.35
CA GLU A 665 68.96 13.17 -20.75
C GLU A 665 70.10 13.83 -21.56
N GLN A 666 71.37 13.55 -21.21
CA GLN A 666 72.54 14.15 -21.86
C GLN A 666 72.88 13.56 -23.25
N ARG A 667 72.00 12.70 -23.79
CA ARG A 667 72.19 11.94 -25.04
C ARG A 667 71.60 12.67 -26.25
N LEU A 668 72.08 13.89 -26.50
CA LEU A 668 71.54 14.84 -27.49
C LEU A 668 71.29 14.22 -28.88
N LEU A 669 72.20 13.40 -29.41
CA LEU A 669 72.04 12.78 -30.74
C LEU A 669 70.89 11.76 -30.82
N ILE A 670 70.69 10.97 -29.77
CA ILE A 670 69.63 9.96 -29.73
C ILE A 670 68.28 10.67 -29.68
N ILE A 671 68.20 11.75 -28.90
CA ILE A 671 67.00 12.58 -28.79
C ILE A 671 66.68 13.24 -30.14
N LEU A 672 67.67 13.84 -30.81
CA LEU A 672 67.48 14.44 -32.15
C LEU A 672 66.95 13.41 -33.16
N SER A 673 67.46 12.17 -33.13
CA SER A 673 66.97 11.08 -33.96
C SER A 673 65.51 10.72 -33.64
N ASN A 674 65.17 10.60 -32.35
CA ASN A 674 63.80 10.36 -31.89
C ASN A 674 62.85 11.51 -32.29
N CYS A 675 63.28 12.77 -32.22
CA CYS A 675 62.50 13.92 -32.66
C CYS A 675 62.16 13.83 -34.16
N GLN A 676 63.14 13.50 -35.00
CA GLN A 676 62.89 13.32 -36.43
C GLN A 676 61.90 12.19 -36.70
N TYR A 677 61.99 11.09 -35.96
CA TYR A 677 61.05 9.97 -36.08
C TYR A 677 59.62 10.35 -35.64
N LEU A 678 59.49 11.03 -34.49
CA LEU A 678 58.21 11.51 -33.98
C LEU A 678 57.50 12.44 -34.97
N GLU A 679 58.25 13.36 -35.59
CA GLU A 679 57.72 14.29 -36.59
C GLU A 679 57.25 13.57 -37.87
N ARG A 680 58.03 12.60 -38.36
CA ARG A 680 57.76 11.94 -39.66
C ARG A 680 56.75 10.80 -39.60
N HIS A 681 56.62 10.12 -38.46
CA HIS A 681 55.82 8.90 -38.34
C HIS A 681 54.76 9.01 -37.25
N THR A 682 55.18 9.15 -35.98
CA THR A 682 54.28 9.03 -34.83
C THR A 682 53.17 10.08 -34.84
N PHE A 683 53.48 11.35 -35.12
CA PHE A 683 52.44 12.40 -35.17
C PHE A 683 51.46 12.23 -36.34
N LEU A 684 51.89 11.67 -37.47
CA LEU A 684 50.99 11.36 -38.58
C LEU A 684 50.04 10.20 -38.21
N ASN A 685 50.57 9.13 -37.62
CA ASN A 685 49.75 8.02 -37.12
C ASN A 685 48.75 8.48 -36.04
N LEU A 686 49.19 9.36 -35.13
CA LEU A 686 48.33 9.92 -34.10
C LEU A 686 47.23 10.81 -34.68
N ALA A 687 47.49 11.54 -35.77
CA ALA A 687 46.47 12.30 -36.47
C ALA A 687 45.33 11.38 -36.95
N GLU A 688 45.66 10.28 -37.63
CA GLU A 688 44.69 9.30 -38.10
C GLU A 688 43.90 8.66 -36.94
N HIS A 689 44.58 8.35 -35.83
CA HIS A 689 43.93 7.79 -34.64
C HIS A 689 42.99 8.79 -33.95
N LEU A 690 43.34 10.08 -33.88
CA LEU A 690 42.49 11.12 -33.31
C LEU A 690 41.25 11.38 -34.18
N GLU A 691 41.44 11.47 -35.50
CA GLU A 691 40.34 11.64 -36.46
C GLU A 691 39.35 10.47 -36.41
N LYS A 692 39.86 9.23 -36.37
CA LYS A 692 39.03 8.03 -36.24
C LYS A 692 38.17 8.01 -34.97
N ASN A 693 38.61 8.67 -33.91
CA ASN A 693 37.88 8.80 -32.64
C ASN A 693 37.06 10.11 -32.55
N SER A 694 36.78 10.77 -33.66
CA SER A 694 35.91 11.96 -33.76
C SER A 694 36.46 13.23 -33.10
N PHE A 695 37.78 13.36 -32.92
CA PHE A 695 38.40 14.62 -32.53
C PHE A 695 38.63 15.50 -33.76
N THR A 696 37.77 16.51 -33.99
CA THR A 696 37.92 17.41 -35.17
C THR A 696 39.05 18.42 -35.01
N THR A 697 39.63 18.54 -33.83
CA THR A 697 40.78 19.42 -33.51
C THR A 697 42.14 18.72 -33.70
N ALA A 698 42.17 17.51 -34.28
CA ALA A 698 43.39 16.73 -34.49
C ALA A 698 44.48 17.53 -35.23
N GLU A 699 44.12 18.23 -36.32
CA GLU A 699 45.06 19.05 -37.10
C GLU A 699 45.73 20.15 -36.25
N LYS A 700 44.94 20.84 -35.40
CA LYS A 700 45.44 21.88 -34.49
C LYS A 700 46.40 21.30 -33.46
N ILE A 701 46.05 20.15 -32.86
CA ILE A 701 46.90 19.44 -31.89
C ILE A 701 48.23 19.09 -32.55
N ILE A 702 48.21 18.43 -33.71
CA ILE A 702 49.41 17.99 -34.42
C ILE A 702 50.28 19.17 -34.85
N ARG A 703 49.69 20.25 -35.39
CA ARG A 703 50.44 21.45 -35.78
C ARG A 703 51.20 22.06 -34.59
N VAL A 704 50.53 22.23 -33.45
CA VAL A 704 51.17 22.79 -32.23
C VAL A 704 52.24 21.84 -31.69
N SER A 705 52.03 20.53 -31.83
CA SER A 705 52.94 19.49 -31.39
C SER A 705 54.23 19.44 -32.21
N ILE A 706 54.11 19.51 -33.54
CA ILE A 706 55.25 19.60 -34.46
C ILE A 706 56.05 20.87 -34.19
N GLU A 707 55.38 22.01 -33.97
CA GLU A 707 56.06 23.26 -33.66
C GLU A 707 56.88 23.17 -32.36
N ALA A 708 56.30 22.61 -31.29
CA ALA A 708 57.02 22.41 -30.04
C ALA A 708 58.22 21.45 -30.20
N LEU A 709 58.07 20.40 -31.00
CA LEU A 709 59.12 19.43 -31.27
C LEU A 709 60.26 20.05 -32.10
N ARG A 710 59.95 20.91 -33.07
CA ARG A 710 60.94 21.65 -33.88
C ARG A 710 61.76 22.62 -33.04
N GLN A 711 61.11 23.34 -32.13
CA GLN A 711 61.80 24.24 -31.20
C GLN A 711 62.77 23.46 -30.30
N LEU A 712 62.36 22.28 -29.84
CA LEU A 712 63.23 21.39 -29.07
C LEU A 712 64.40 20.86 -29.92
N ASP A 713 64.12 20.40 -31.15
CA ASP A 713 65.13 19.91 -32.08
C ASP A 713 66.17 20.98 -32.43
N GLU A 714 65.76 22.23 -32.67
CA GLU A 714 66.67 23.36 -32.91
C GLU A 714 67.56 23.64 -31.70
N TYR A 715 66.99 23.74 -30.50
CA TYR A 715 67.73 23.97 -29.26
C TYR A 715 68.77 22.86 -28.98
N LEU A 716 68.36 21.59 -29.10
CA LEU A 716 69.25 20.45 -28.89
C LEU A 716 70.34 20.37 -29.95
N PHE A 717 70.01 20.72 -31.19
CA PHE A 717 70.94 20.74 -32.30
C PHE A 717 72.01 21.81 -32.12
N GLU A 718 71.63 23.06 -31.81
CA GLU A 718 72.58 24.14 -31.53
C GLU A 718 73.51 23.78 -30.36
N THR A 719 72.93 23.31 -29.25
CA THR A 719 73.70 22.89 -28.07
C THR A 719 74.72 21.78 -28.39
N TYR A 720 74.33 20.81 -29.22
CA TYR A 720 75.24 19.73 -29.64
C TYR A 720 76.34 20.26 -30.57
N VAL A 721 75.98 21.10 -31.54
CA VAL A 721 76.93 21.68 -32.49
C VAL A 721 77.95 22.53 -31.76
N GLU A 722 77.55 23.47 -30.91
CA GLU A 722 78.45 24.33 -30.11
C GLU A 722 79.45 23.48 -29.31
N LYS A 723 78.95 22.47 -28.58
CA LYS A 723 79.79 21.57 -27.77
C LYS A 723 80.86 20.84 -28.59
N LYS A 724 80.63 20.60 -29.87
CA LYS A 724 81.56 19.87 -30.77
C LYS A 724 82.39 20.81 -31.65
N SER A 725 81.85 21.96 -32.05
CA SER A 725 82.55 22.94 -32.89
C SER A 725 83.58 23.73 -32.11
N ASP A 726 83.26 24.16 -30.88
CA ASP A 726 84.09 25.09 -30.11
C ASP A 726 85.51 24.56 -29.85
N PRO A 727 85.71 23.27 -29.47
CA PRO A 727 87.06 22.74 -29.33
C PRO A 727 87.84 22.68 -30.65
N ILE A 728 87.16 22.42 -31.77
CA ILE A 728 87.80 22.35 -33.10
C ILE A 728 88.24 23.75 -33.51
N VAL A 729 87.32 24.71 -33.47
CA VAL A 729 87.56 26.13 -33.77
C VAL A 729 88.66 26.69 -32.85
N GLY A 730 88.55 26.48 -31.54
CA GLY A 730 89.52 26.95 -30.54
C GLY A 730 90.92 26.35 -30.69
N SER A 731 91.06 25.20 -31.35
CA SER A 731 92.37 24.59 -31.64
C SER A 731 93.07 25.18 -32.87
N LEU A 732 92.35 25.87 -33.75
CA LEU A 732 92.89 26.39 -35.01
C LEU A 732 93.89 27.53 -34.77
N GLU A 733 93.53 28.52 -33.95
CA GLU A 733 94.39 29.69 -33.69
C GLU A 733 95.72 29.32 -33.01
N PRO A 734 95.73 28.56 -31.89
CA PRO A 734 96.99 28.07 -31.29
C PRO A 734 97.77 27.17 -32.25
N GLY A 735 97.07 26.38 -33.07
CA GLY A 735 97.68 25.48 -34.05
C GLY A 735 98.40 26.20 -35.19
N ILE A 736 97.87 27.33 -35.65
CA ILE A 736 98.47 28.16 -36.71
C ILE A 736 99.82 28.76 -36.25
N TYR A 737 99.90 29.19 -34.99
CA TYR A 737 101.09 29.83 -34.42
C TYR A 737 101.98 28.89 -33.62
N ALA A 738 101.67 27.59 -33.61
CA ALA A 738 102.43 26.57 -32.91
C ALA A 738 103.92 26.61 -33.34
N GLY A 739 104.82 26.60 -32.35
CA GLY A 739 106.26 26.62 -32.59
C GLY A 739 106.82 27.99 -33.04
N TYR A 740 106.17 29.10 -32.67
CA TYR A 740 106.56 30.47 -33.07
C TYR A 740 106.53 30.71 -34.58
N PHE A 741 105.58 30.08 -35.27
CA PHE A 741 105.43 30.21 -36.71
C PHE A 741 105.06 31.66 -37.10
N ASP A 742 105.86 32.26 -38.00
CA ASP A 742 105.61 33.59 -38.55
C ASP A 742 105.33 33.52 -40.06
N TRP A 743 104.20 34.09 -40.49
CA TRP A 743 103.81 34.19 -41.90
C TRP A 743 104.80 35.04 -42.74
N LYS A 744 105.55 35.94 -42.10
CA LYS A 744 106.54 36.83 -42.74
C LYS A 744 107.88 36.17 -43.03
N ASP A 745 108.23 35.11 -42.31
CA ASP A 745 109.50 34.40 -42.44
C ASP A 745 109.27 32.88 -42.56
N CYS A 746 108.60 32.49 -43.65
CA CYS A 746 108.20 31.11 -43.89
C CYS A 746 109.19 30.39 -44.81
N LEU A 747 109.65 29.21 -44.37
CA LEU A 747 110.38 28.28 -45.21
C LEU A 747 109.50 27.73 -46.35
N PRO A 748 110.09 27.19 -47.43
CA PRO A 748 109.33 26.56 -48.50
C PRO A 748 108.38 25.48 -47.95
N PRO A 749 107.11 25.45 -48.41
CA PRO A 749 106.12 24.52 -47.87
C PRO A 749 106.48 23.08 -48.18
N THR A 750 106.55 22.22 -47.16
CA THR A 750 106.84 20.77 -47.31
C THR A 750 105.58 19.90 -47.33
N GLY A 751 104.44 20.49 -46.98
CA GLY A 751 103.13 19.84 -46.89
C GLY A 751 102.21 20.53 -45.87
N VAL A 752 101.01 19.97 -45.70
CA VAL A 752 100.02 20.44 -44.72
C VAL A 752 100.53 20.18 -43.29
N ARG A 753 100.48 21.21 -42.42
CA ARG A 753 100.91 21.14 -41.01
C ARG A 753 99.99 20.27 -40.15
N SER A 754 100.50 19.81 -39.01
CA SER A 754 99.82 18.84 -38.12
C SER A 754 98.51 19.37 -37.55
N TYR A 755 98.43 20.65 -37.18
CA TYR A 755 97.22 21.23 -36.60
C TYR A 755 95.98 21.05 -37.50
N LEU A 756 96.14 21.18 -38.82
CA LEU A 756 95.04 20.99 -39.76
C LEU A 756 94.64 19.52 -39.90
N LYS A 757 95.61 18.61 -39.80
CA LYS A 757 95.35 17.17 -39.77
C LYS A 757 94.61 16.77 -38.50
N GLU A 758 94.97 17.36 -37.36
CA GLU A 758 94.28 17.17 -36.08
C GLU A 758 92.85 17.72 -36.13
N ALA A 759 92.64 18.92 -36.69
CA ALA A 759 91.30 19.46 -36.92
C ALA A 759 90.44 18.54 -37.80
N LEU A 760 91.00 18.03 -38.91
CA LEU A 760 90.31 17.07 -39.77
C LEU A 760 90.00 15.76 -39.03
N VAL A 761 90.93 15.23 -38.22
CA VAL A 761 90.67 14.03 -37.40
C VAL A 761 89.56 14.30 -36.39
N SER A 762 89.51 15.47 -35.76
CA SER A 762 88.41 15.85 -34.86
C SER A 762 87.07 15.93 -35.59
N ILE A 763 87.02 16.48 -36.80
CA ILE A 763 85.81 16.47 -37.64
C ILE A 763 85.41 15.03 -38.00
N ILE A 764 86.37 14.16 -38.30
CA ILE A 764 86.13 12.72 -38.56
C ILE A 764 85.59 12.03 -37.30
N SER A 765 86.09 12.36 -36.11
CA SER A 765 85.58 11.84 -34.85
C SER A 765 84.12 12.22 -34.64
N VAL A 766 83.75 13.48 -34.93
CA VAL A 766 82.35 13.91 -34.87
C VAL A 766 81.50 13.20 -35.93
N HIS A 767 82.00 13.07 -37.17
CA HIS A 767 81.32 12.29 -38.21
C HIS A 767 81.06 10.86 -37.73
N ALA A 768 82.06 10.17 -37.18
CA ALA A 768 81.94 8.80 -36.71
C ALA A 768 80.92 8.68 -35.58
N GLU A 769 80.95 9.58 -34.59
CA GLU A 769 79.99 9.63 -33.48
C GLU A 769 78.56 9.78 -33.99
N VAL A 770 78.29 10.75 -34.87
CA VAL A 770 76.96 10.97 -35.42
C VAL A 770 76.54 9.79 -36.30
N PHE A 771 77.43 9.27 -37.15
CA PHE A 771 77.15 8.14 -38.03
C PHE A 771 76.80 6.85 -37.28
N THR A 772 77.40 6.64 -36.10
CA THR A 772 77.08 5.48 -35.25
C THR A 772 75.70 5.55 -34.62
N VAL A 773 75.16 6.76 -34.41
CA VAL A 773 73.84 6.96 -33.80
C VAL A 773 72.77 7.10 -34.89
N SER A 774 72.91 8.06 -35.81
CA SER A 774 71.96 8.28 -36.90
C SER A 774 72.66 8.84 -38.14
N LYS A 775 72.59 8.07 -39.23
CA LYS A 775 73.20 8.44 -40.53
C LYS A 775 72.53 9.66 -41.15
N GLU A 776 71.24 9.88 -40.88
CA GLU A 776 70.47 10.99 -41.45
C GLU A 776 70.89 12.35 -40.86
N LEU A 777 71.41 12.37 -39.63
CA LEU A 777 71.87 13.59 -38.96
C LEU A 777 73.26 14.06 -39.43
N VAL A 778 74.05 13.17 -40.05
CA VAL A 778 75.45 13.44 -40.44
C VAL A 778 75.59 14.68 -41.33
N PRO A 779 74.82 14.85 -42.43
CA PRO A 779 74.93 16.03 -43.27
C PRO A 779 74.53 17.31 -42.54
N ARG A 780 73.52 17.25 -41.67
CA ARG A 780 73.01 18.40 -40.91
C ARG A 780 74.04 18.91 -39.91
N VAL A 781 74.64 18.01 -39.13
CA VAL A 781 75.64 18.35 -38.10
C VAL A 781 76.95 18.83 -38.74
N LEU A 782 77.50 18.08 -39.70
CA LEU A 782 78.80 18.42 -40.28
C LEU A 782 78.77 19.74 -41.04
N SER A 783 77.69 20.04 -41.76
CA SER A 783 77.54 21.30 -42.48
C SER A 783 77.71 22.51 -41.56
N LYS A 784 77.11 22.49 -40.36
CA LYS A 784 77.23 23.58 -39.38
C LYS A 784 78.61 23.66 -38.73
N ILE A 785 79.22 22.52 -38.37
CA ILE A 785 80.58 22.51 -37.84
C ILE A 785 81.57 23.07 -38.88
N ILE A 786 81.37 22.73 -40.15
CA ILE A 786 82.21 23.19 -41.26
C ILE A 786 82.05 24.68 -41.50
N GLU A 787 80.83 25.24 -41.38
CA GLU A 787 80.61 26.68 -41.41
C GLU A 787 81.44 27.40 -40.35
N ALA A 788 81.37 26.95 -39.09
CA ALA A 788 82.14 27.54 -37.99
C ALA A 788 83.66 27.45 -38.23
N VAL A 789 84.16 26.30 -38.70
CA VAL A 789 85.58 26.10 -39.03
C VAL A 789 86.01 26.98 -40.21
N ALA A 790 85.16 27.13 -41.24
CA ALA A 790 85.46 27.94 -42.41
C ALA A 790 85.46 29.45 -42.07
N GLU A 791 84.53 29.89 -41.24
CA GLU A 791 84.45 31.26 -40.73
C GLU A 791 85.67 31.61 -39.88
N GLU A 792 86.05 30.74 -38.95
CA GLU A 792 87.24 30.97 -38.12
C GLU A 792 88.52 30.98 -38.96
N MET A 793 88.65 30.06 -39.92
CA MET A 793 89.78 30.07 -40.85
C MET A 793 89.84 31.38 -41.65
N SER A 794 88.70 31.90 -42.11
CA SER A 794 88.62 33.19 -42.78
C SER A 794 89.06 34.34 -41.88
N ARG A 795 88.54 34.41 -40.65
CA ARG A 795 88.89 35.41 -39.64
C ARG A 795 90.40 35.42 -39.37
N LEU A 796 90.97 34.24 -39.12
CA LEU A 796 92.40 34.09 -38.82
C LEU A 796 93.28 34.54 -39.97
N MET A 797 92.92 34.22 -41.22
CA MET A 797 93.67 34.67 -42.40
C MET A 797 93.60 36.19 -42.61
N GLN A 798 92.46 36.82 -42.32
CA GLN A 798 92.28 38.27 -42.43
C GLN A 798 93.06 39.04 -41.35
N CYS A 799 93.29 38.43 -40.19
CA CYS A 799 94.07 39.04 -39.10
C CYS A 799 95.60 39.01 -39.34
N VAL A 800 96.10 38.31 -40.36
CA VAL A 800 97.54 38.24 -40.64
C VAL A 800 98.04 39.56 -41.25
N SER A 801 99.00 40.20 -40.57
CA SER A 801 99.49 41.54 -40.98
C SER A 801 100.24 41.58 -42.32
N SER A 802 101.00 40.55 -42.69
CA SER A 802 101.62 40.42 -44.01
C SER A 802 102.11 38.99 -44.27
N PHE A 803 102.13 38.57 -45.52
CA PHE A 803 102.60 37.25 -45.95
C PHE A 803 103.89 37.33 -46.74
N SER A 804 104.83 36.42 -46.47
CA SER A 804 105.91 36.10 -47.40
C SER A 804 105.40 35.30 -48.60
N LYS A 805 106.20 35.18 -49.66
CA LYS A 805 105.87 34.35 -50.84
C LYS A 805 105.54 32.89 -50.43
N ASN A 806 106.37 32.30 -49.59
CA ASN A 806 106.18 30.92 -49.09
C ASN A 806 105.03 30.84 -48.08
N GLY A 807 104.85 31.86 -47.23
CA GLY A 807 103.74 31.92 -46.28
C GLY A 807 102.37 31.99 -46.97
N ALA A 808 102.25 32.78 -48.03
CA ALA A 808 101.04 32.83 -48.87
C ALA A 808 100.79 31.49 -49.59
N LEU A 809 101.85 30.78 -49.99
CA LEU A 809 101.76 29.45 -50.60
C LEU A 809 101.32 28.38 -49.58
N GLN A 810 101.87 28.40 -48.35
CA GLN A 810 101.47 27.51 -47.25
C GLN A 810 100.02 27.74 -46.82
N ALA A 811 99.60 29.00 -46.63
CA ALA A 811 98.21 29.34 -46.30
C ALA A 811 97.23 28.84 -47.37
N ARG A 812 97.58 29.03 -48.66
CA ARG A 812 96.75 28.56 -49.78
C ARG A 812 96.70 27.03 -49.85
N LEU A 813 97.81 26.35 -49.56
CA LEU A 813 97.87 24.90 -49.44
C LEU A 813 96.92 24.39 -48.36
N GLU A 814 96.91 25.03 -47.18
CA GLU A 814 96.12 24.61 -46.03
C GLU A 814 94.62 24.87 -46.24
N ILE A 815 94.23 26.03 -46.75
CA ILE A 815 92.83 26.35 -47.04
C ILE A 815 92.28 25.43 -48.13
N CYS A 816 93.03 25.20 -49.21
CA CYS A 816 92.62 24.28 -50.27
C CYS A 816 92.57 22.83 -49.77
N ALA A 817 93.54 22.39 -48.96
CA ALA A 817 93.54 21.04 -48.39
C ALA A 817 92.34 20.79 -47.49
N LEU A 818 91.99 21.76 -46.63
CA LEU A 818 90.80 21.70 -45.78
C LEU A 818 89.52 21.66 -46.62
N ARG A 819 89.33 22.64 -47.52
CA ARG A 819 88.15 22.75 -48.38
C ARG A 819 87.93 21.48 -49.21
N ASP A 820 88.98 20.96 -49.84
CA ASP A 820 88.89 19.76 -50.67
C ASP A 820 88.61 18.50 -49.84
N ALA A 821 89.05 18.44 -48.58
CA ALA A 821 88.83 17.31 -47.69
C ALA A 821 87.36 17.18 -47.24
N ILE A 822 86.66 18.30 -47.07
CA ILE A 822 85.28 18.36 -46.55
C ILE A 822 84.24 18.76 -47.62
N GLU A 823 84.63 18.70 -48.90
CA GLU A 823 83.81 19.11 -50.04
C GLU A 823 82.34 18.63 -50.03
N PRO A 824 82.04 17.36 -49.64
CA PRO A 824 80.67 16.83 -49.64
C PRO A 824 79.69 17.56 -48.71
N TYR A 825 80.19 18.29 -47.71
CA TYR A 825 79.40 18.96 -46.67
C TYR A 825 79.52 20.49 -46.73
N LEU A 826 80.07 21.04 -47.82
CA LEU A 826 80.20 22.49 -48.01
C LEU A 826 78.87 23.13 -48.40
N THR A 827 78.38 24.01 -47.52
CA THR A 827 77.24 24.91 -47.71
C THR A 827 77.60 26.18 -48.49
N SER A 828 76.60 27.00 -48.84
CA SER A 828 76.83 28.31 -49.47
C SER A 828 77.62 29.26 -48.57
N GLU A 829 77.38 29.21 -47.27
CA GLU A 829 78.05 30.07 -46.27
C GLU A 829 79.51 29.67 -46.12
N SER A 830 79.80 28.39 -45.84
CA SER A 830 81.17 27.88 -45.74
C SER A 830 82.00 28.10 -47.01
N ARG A 831 81.40 27.95 -48.20
CA ARG A 831 82.07 28.27 -49.48
C ARG A 831 82.43 29.75 -49.59
N THR A 832 81.58 30.63 -49.08
CA THR A 832 81.82 32.08 -49.06
C THR A 832 82.95 32.42 -48.09
N SER A 833 82.95 31.85 -46.88
CA SER A 833 84.03 32.04 -45.90
C SER A 833 85.37 31.53 -46.42
N PHE A 834 85.42 30.35 -47.04
CA PHE A 834 86.66 29.86 -47.67
C PHE A 834 87.12 30.74 -48.84
N LYS A 835 86.19 31.29 -49.63
CA LYS A 835 86.53 32.22 -50.71
C LYS A 835 87.16 33.50 -50.14
N GLN A 836 86.56 34.08 -49.10
CA GLN A 836 87.11 35.24 -48.39
C GLN A 836 88.50 34.95 -47.81
N ALA A 837 88.69 33.78 -47.20
CA ALA A 837 89.99 33.35 -46.67
C ALA A 837 91.07 33.30 -47.77
N VAL A 838 90.72 32.81 -48.97
CA VAL A 838 91.63 32.73 -50.13
C VAL A 838 91.90 34.11 -50.75
N GLU A 839 90.91 35.00 -50.74
CA GLU A 839 91.01 36.38 -51.25
C GLU A 839 91.89 37.26 -50.35
N ALA A 840 91.97 36.98 -49.05
CA ALA A 840 92.89 37.64 -48.13
C ALA A 840 94.38 37.37 -48.42
N LEU A 841 94.69 36.37 -49.26
CA LEU A 841 96.06 35.95 -49.55
C LEU A 841 96.63 36.60 -50.84
N PRO A 842 97.92 37.03 -50.87
CA PRO A 842 98.56 37.56 -52.07
C PRO A 842 98.53 36.60 -53.27
N GLN A 843 98.27 37.11 -54.48
CA GLN A 843 98.16 36.27 -55.68
C GLN A 843 99.47 35.55 -56.06
N LEU A 844 99.35 34.29 -56.49
CA LEU A 844 100.48 33.50 -56.99
C LEU A 844 100.86 33.93 -58.41
N GLN A 845 102.02 34.59 -58.56
CA GLN A 845 102.51 35.12 -59.84
C GLN A 845 103.30 34.10 -60.68
N SER A 846 103.85 33.04 -60.08
CA SER A 846 104.67 32.03 -60.79
C SER A 846 103.93 30.73 -61.08
N GLY A 847 104.05 30.22 -62.32
CA GLY A 847 103.55 28.89 -62.70
C GLY A 847 104.23 27.72 -61.98
N THR A 848 105.46 27.92 -61.47
CA THR A 848 106.17 26.92 -60.65
C THR A 848 105.51 26.71 -59.29
N ASP A 849 105.03 27.78 -58.67
CA ASP A 849 104.42 27.74 -57.34
C ASP A 849 103.04 27.07 -57.40
N LYS A 850 102.31 27.24 -58.51
CA LYS A 850 101.05 26.53 -58.77
C LYS A 850 101.26 25.01 -58.92
N LYS A 851 102.31 24.59 -59.63
CA LYS A 851 102.68 23.16 -59.74
C LYS A 851 103.08 22.58 -58.39
N LEU A 852 103.89 23.30 -57.61
CA LEU A 852 104.29 22.88 -56.27
C LEU A 852 103.07 22.73 -55.33
N LEU A 853 102.11 23.65 -55.39
CA LEU A 853 100.85 23.56 -54.65
C LEU A 853 100.06 22.28 -54.99
N GLU A 854 99.91 21.98 -56.28
CA GLU A 854 99.22 20.77 -56.76
C GLU A 854 99.93 19.48 -56.31
N GLU A 855 101.26 19.43 -56.40
CA GLU A 855 102.06 18.29 -55.93
C GLU A 855 101.89 18.06 -54.42
N LEU A 856 101.93 19.12 -53.61
CA LEU A 856 101.76 19.05 -52.16
C LEU A 856 100.33 18.66 -51.77
N LEU A 857 99.31 19.15 -52.48
CA LEU A 857 97.92 18.73 -52.28
C LEU A 857 97.72 17.24 -52.63
N ASN A 858 98.30 16.77 -53.73
CA ASN A 858 98.24 15.36 -54.10
C ASN A 858 98.98 14.46 -53.09
N LYS A 859 100.11 14.93 -52.55
CA LYS A 859 100.82 14.24 -51.46
C LYS A 859 100.00 14.20 -50.18
N PHE A 860 99.29 15.27 -49.85
CA PHE A 860 98.37 15.30 -48.71
C PHE A 860 97.21 14.30 -48.91
N LYS A 861 96.51 14.37 -50.05
CA LYS A 861 95.39 13.48 -50.39
C LYS A 861 95.80 12.01 -50.40
N SER A 862 97.01 11.67 -50.87
CA SER A 862 97.51 10.29 -50.82
C SER A 862 97.88 9.84 -49.40
N SER A 863 98.49 10.72 -48.60
CA SER A 863 98.87 10.41 -47.21
C SER A 863 97.68 10.21 -46.27
N MET A 864 96.59 10.94 -46.47
CA MET A 864 95.37 10.88 -45.64
C MET A 864 94.20 10.18 -46.37
N LYS A 865 94.47 9.39 -47.41
CA LYS A 865 93.44 8.79 -48.26
C LYS A 865 92.38 8.01 -47.48
N LEU A 866 92.79 7.23 -46.48
CA LEU A 866 91.89 6.42 -45.67
C LEU A 866 90.97 7.30 -44.80
N GLN A 867 91.54 8.32 -44.17
CA GLN A 867 90.83 9.27 -43.33
C GLN A 867 89.82 10.09 -44.15
N LEU A 868 90.22 10.59 -45.31
CA LEU A 868 89.36 11.43 -46.15
C LEU A 868 88.23 10.65 -46.83
N ASN A 869 88.38 9.35 -47.03
CA ASN A 869 87.32 8.51 -47.60
C ASN A 869 86.04 8.46 -46.74
N CYS A 870 86.13 8.72 -45.43
CA CYS A 870 84.93 8.67 -44.57
C CYS A 870 83.89 9.73 -44.94
N PHE A 871 84.30 10.85 -45.52
CA PHE A 871 83.40 11.92 -45.95
C PHE A 871 82.72 11.63 -47.30
N ASN A 872 83.14 10.58 -48.02
CA ASN A 872 82.60 10.24 -49.33
C ASN A 872 81.50 9.17 -49.23
N PRO A 873 80.22 9.53 -49.43
CA PRO A 873 79.09 8.59 -49.30
C PRO A 873 79.11 7.44 -50.32
N ALA A 874 79.82 7.61 -51.46
CA ALA A 874 79.88 6.62 -52.54
C ALA A 874 80.81 5.41 -52.26
N SER A 875 81.57 5.42 -51.17
CA SER A 875 82.65 4.45 -50.93
C SER A 875 82.28 3.27 -50.01
N PHE A 876 81.09 3.29 -49.40
CA PHE A 876 80.60 2.23 -48.52
C PHE A 876 79.41 1.49 -49.14
N GLN A 877 79.70 0.49 -49.98
CA GLN A 877 78.80 -0.67 -50.05
C GLN A 877 79.08 -1.54 -48.82
N PRO A 878 78.09 -1.84 -47.96
CA PRO A 878 78.31 -2.74 -46.85
C PRO A 878 78.67 -4.12 -47.40
N VAL A 879 79.85 -4.62 -47.04
CA VAL A 879 80.15 -6.05 -47.16
C VAL A 879 79.13 -6.75 -46.27
N LYS A 880 78.14 -7.42 -46.87
CA LYS A 880 77.20 -8.28 -46.17
C LYS A 880 78.00 -9.25 -45.29
N ARG A 881 77.83 -9.18 -43.98
CA ARG A 881 78.09 -10.29 -43.07
C ARG A 881 76.76 -10.90 -42.68
#